data_AF-A0A1H3Z1H8-F1
#
_entry.id   AF-A0A1H3Z1H8-F1
#
_cell.length_a   1.000
_cell.length_b   1.000
_cell.length_c   1.000
_cell.angle_alpha   90.00
_cell.angle_beta   90.00
_cell.angle_gamma   90.00
#
_symmetry.space_group_name_H-M   'P 1'
#
loop_
_entity.id
_entity.type
_entity.pdbx_description
1 polymer ?
#
loop_
_entity_poly.entity_id
_entity_poly.type
_entity_poly.pdbx_seq_one_letter_code
_entity_poly.pdbx_strand_id
1 'polypeptide(L)'
;MKTLIILFVATIMMGVGCSKSEDSENNPDKPDKPSPLPDLPDPNDVCSCMDDIIFMQYCYDNFDVNKDGKVSQIEAAAVSEIDLTDFEIKTLTGIGYFSNLEILNCKGCKNLTSVDLSNNLKISRIGDSMFDGCSGLSEIIFNNNIVEIGEWAFSDCSSLKRIDIPETVINIKNGAFYDCSGLTDVSIPETVTEIRTYTFRGCSSLESIDIPKTVSRIWAGVFQECSSLTSINIPEKVTKIENCTFQDCSSLKNIDIPKTVSKIGEFAFFGCRSLERIEIPENVTEIGWKAFYGCSSLVNINIPKMVTKIGESAFYECCSLINISLPETITEIGTKAFAYCSSLTSINIPEKVTELKGSIFSDCSSLVNVTFEKGSQLKSMTKDLESAGAVFRNCTALTTIEIPASVETIGDGIFDNCSSLTSVTFEEGTQLKSISGGTVFKDCTALTTIEIPASVETIEGGIFYNCSSLTSVTFEEGTQLKSISGGTVFKDCTALTTIEIPASVETIEGGIFYNCSSLTNVTFEEGSKLQYITGRSGNSVVRPNAIFENCTALPNIKIPASVETIKGPVFYNCSSLMNVTFEEGSKLESISGISAVFKDCTALVSIEIPASVKTFGGSVFYNCSSLASVIFENGTQLKSITNDYLDGCAIFNNCTALTIFEIPASVELITNEIFYNYKTHLSIYCMATNPPMIDHLSCHFTLYVPALSLEAYKNSRWSYYYSSIEPIE
;
A
#
# COMPACT_ATOMS: atom_id res chain seq x y z
N MET A 1 24.48 -14.83 61.87
CA MET A 1 23.85 -14.08 62.98
C MET A 1 22.69 -13.30 62.34
N LYS A 2 21.41 -13.71 62.41
CA LYS A 2 20.66 -14.76 63.14
C LYS A 2 19.61 -15.36 62.14
N THR A 3 19.45 -16.70 62.01
CA THR A 3 18.28 -17.50 62.54
C THR A 3 17.06 -17.49 61.59
N LEU A 4 16.43 -18.58 61.11
CA LEU A 4 16.54 -20.05 61.28
C LEU A 4 15.84 -20.74 60.05
N ILE A 5 16.42 -21.75 59.35
CA ILE A 5 16.04 -23.20 59.31
C ILE A 5 14.55 -23.46 58.95
N ILE A 6 14.18 -24.23 57.92
CA ILE A 6 14.28 -25.71 57.78
C ILE A 6 14.82 -26.18 56.42
N LEU A 7 15.43 -27.37 56.42
CA LEU A 7 16.15 -28.04 55.33
C LEU A 7 15.47 -29.37 54.94
N PHE A 8 15.80 -29.87 53.74
CA PHE A 8 15.65 -31.26 53.27
C PHE A 8 15.72 -32.36 54.36
N VAL A 9 14.84 -33.36 54.26
CA VAL A 9 15.16 -34.76 54.57
C VAL A 9 14.49 -35.68 53.55
N ALA A 10 15.26 -36.53 52.89
CA ALA A 10 14.76 -37.67 52.13
C ALA A 10 15.09 -38.96 52.90
N THR A 11 14.11 -39.85 53.09
CA THR A 11 14.36 -41.24 53.50
C THR A 11 13.30 -42.16 52.90
N ILE A 12 13.76 -43.20 52.20
CA ILE A 12 12.95 -44.31 51.70
C ILE A 12 12.62 -45.25 52.87
N MET A 13 11.36 -45.65 53.02
CA MET A 13 10.97 -46.94 53.61
C MET A 13 9.56 -47.34 53.17
N MET A 14 9.43 -48.58 52.66
CA MET A 14 8.13 -49.26 52.55
C MET A 14 7.72 -49.79 53.93
N GLY A 15 6.41 -49.94 54.18
CA GLY A 15 5.91 -50.90 55.17
C GLY A 15 4.87 -50.38 56.16
N VAL A 16 3.63 -50.84 55.97
CA VAL A 16 2.61 -51.22 56.96
C VAL A 16 2.86 -50.79 58.42
N GLY A 17 1.96 -49.98 59.00
CA GLY A 17 1.94 -49.78 60.45
C GLY A 17 1.07 -48.63 60.98
N CYS A 18 -0.25 -48.69 60.81
CA CYS A 18 -1.14 -47.74 61.51
C CYS A 18 -1.39 -48.23 62.96
N SER A 19 -0.63 -47.72 63.93
CA SER A 19 -0.82 -48.08 65.35
C SER A 19 -0.57 -46.94 66.37
N LYS A 20 -1.70 -46.31 66.74
CA LYS A 20 -2.15 -45.97 68.11
C LYS A 20 -1.44 -44.95 69.04
N SER A 21 -2.31 -44.45 69.93
CA SER A 21 -2.10 -44.01 71.35
C SER A 21 -1.43 -42.65 71.61
N GLU A 22 -1.82 -41.88 72.64
CA GLU A 22 -3.07 -41.72 73.42
C GLU A 22 -2.94 -40.43 74.31
N ASP A 23 -3.82 -40.23 75.31
CA ASP A 23 -3.82 -39.14 76.34
C ASP A 23 -4.23 -37.72 75.85
N SER A 24 -4.99 -36.86 76.55
CA SER A 24 -5.85 -36.89 77.77
C SER A 24 -6.65 -35.54 77.82
N GLU A 25 -7.68 -35.23 78.65
CA GLU A 25 -8.39 -35.91 79.76
C GLU A 25 -9.84 -35.34 79.94
N ASN A 26 -10.70 -36.09 80.67
CA ASN A 26 -11.91 -35.73 81.45
C ASN A 26 -12.69 -34.40 81.30
N ASN A 27 -14.01 -34.51 81.05
CA ASN A 27 -15.08 -33.91 81.87
C ASN A 27 -16.46 -34.59 81.58
N PRO A 28 -17.30 -34.99 82.58
CA PRO A 28 -18.56 -35.69 82.31
C PRO A 28 -19.82 -34.84 82.54
N ASP A 29 -20.77 -34.82 81.59
CA ASP A 29 -22.19 -35.05 81.88
C ASP A 29 -23.09 -35.16 80.62
N LYS A 30 -24.18 -35.94 80.78
CA LYS A 30 -25.28 -36.26 79.82
C LYS A 30 -25.03 -37.20 78.62
N PRO A 31 -26.01 -38.07 78.29
CA PRO A 31 -25.93 -39.00 77.16
C PRO A 31 -26.66 -38.45 75.92
N ASP A 32 -25.89 -38.06 74.91
CA ASP A 32 -26.37 -38.00 73.53
C ASP A 32 -25.56 -38.98 72.66
N LYS A 33 -26.20 -39.54 71.64
CA LYS A 33 -25.56 -40.52 70.74
C LYS A 33 -24.31 -39.90 70.10
N PRO A 34 -23.21 -40.66 69.93
CA PRO A 34 -22.18 -40.22 69.01
C PRO A 34 -22.80 -40.10 67.62
N SER A 35 -22.74 -38.91 67.04
CA SER A 35 -22.71 -38.75 65.60
C SER A 35 -21.61 -39.67 65.05
N PRO A 36 -21.83 -40.39 63.93
CA PRO A 36 -20.73 -41.11 63.32
C PRO A 36 -19.61 -40.11 63.02
N LEU A 37 -18.38 -40.49 63.36
CA LEU A 37 -17.24 -39.85 62.72
C LEU A 37 -17.39 -40.00 61.20
N PRO A 38 -16.86 -39.09 60.37
CA PRO A 38 -16.65 -39.43 58.97
C PRO A 38 -15.86 -40.75 58.94
N ASP A 39 -16.39 -41.76 58.23
CA ASP A 39 -15.71 -43.05 58.12
C ASP A 39 -14.29 -42.79 57.58
N LEU A 40 -13.29 -43.28 58.31
CA LEU A 40 -11.90 -43.19 57.87
C LEU A 40 -11.78 -43.97 56.55
N PRO A 41 -11.02 -43.48 55.55
CA PRO A 41 -10.85 -44.18 54.28
C PRO A 41 -10.39 -45.61 54.54
N ASP A 42 -11.06 -46.59 53.92
CA ASP A 42 -10.73 -48.00 54.10
C ASP A 42 -9.40 -48.26 53.39
N PRO A 43 -8.32 -48.64 54.10
CA PRO A 43 -7.01 -48.86 53.47
C PRO A 43 -6.98 -50.01 52.45
N ASN A 44 -8.07 -50.78 52.33
CA ASN A 44 -8.26 -51.83 51.34
C ASN A 44 -9.07 -51.38 50.10
N ASP A 45 -9.65 -50.17 50.11
CA ASP A 45 -10.44 -49.59 49.02
C ASP A 45 -9.77 -48.32 48.46
N VAL A 46 -9.22 -48.45 47.26
CA VAL A 46 -8.45 -47.42 46.56
C VAL A 46 -9.27 -46.17 46.26
N CYS A 47 -10.53 -46.31 45.83
CA CYS A 47 -11.34 -45.14 45.48
C CYS A 47 -11.67 -44.29 46.71
N SER A 48 -11.83 -44.91 47.89
CA SER A 48 -12.08 -44.19 49.15
C SER A 48 -10.95 -43.24 49.57
N CYS A 49 -9.75 -43.40 49.00
CA CYS A 49 -8.58 -42.58 49.25
C CYS A 49 -8.43 -41.38 48.27
N MET A 50 -9.42 -41.12 47.41
CA MET A 50 -9.42 -39.99 46.46
C MET A 50 -10.08 -38.75 47.07
N ASP A 51 -9.44 -37.58 46.94
CA ASP A 51 -9.97 -36.32 47.49
C ASP A 51 -11.12 -35.74 46.64
N ASP A 52 -11.16 -36.08 45.35
CA ASP A 52 -12.18 -35.61 44.41
C ASP A 52 -13.34 -36.61 44.28
N ILE A 53 -14.55 -36.15 44.63
CA ILE A 53 -15.77 -36.98 44.64
C ILE A 53 -16.14 -37.49 43.23
N ILE A 54 -15.84 -36.73 42.18
CA ILE A 54 -16.13 -37.13 40.79
C ILE A 54 -15.13 -38.19 40.33
N PHE A 55 -13.85 -38.04 40.67
CA PHE A 55 -12.84 -39.07 40.39
C PHE A 55 -13.07 -40.35 41.21
N MET A 56 -13.47 -40.21 42.48
CA MET A 56 -13.92 -41.33 43.33
C MET A 56 -15.10 -42.07 42.70
N GLN A 57 -16.13 -41.36 42.23
CA GLN A 57 -17.29 -41.96 41.57
C GLN A 57 -16.89 -42.67 40.26
N TYR A 58 -16.06 -42.03 39.43
CA TYR A 58 -15.49 -42.64 38.22
C TYR A 58 -14.76 -43.96 38.52
N CYS A 59 -13.96 -43.96 39.59
CA CYS A 59 -13.18 -45.11 40.03
C CYS A 59 -14.10 -46.30 40.40
N TYR A 60 -15.16 -46.07 41.18
CA TYR A 60 -16.15 -47.11 41.49
C TYR A 60 -16.92 -47.58 40.24
N ASP A 61 -17.37 -46.67 39.38
CA ASP A 61 -18.19 -46.99 38.21
C ASP A 61 -17.45 -47.83 37.15
N ASN A 62 -16.12 -47.71 37.07
CA ASN A 62 -15.30 -48.36 36.04
C ASN A 62 -14.42 -49.51 36.54
N PHE A 63 -14.03 -49.54 37.83
CA PHE A 63 -13.00 -50.46 38.33
C PHE A 63 -13.44 -51.44 39.43
N ASP A 64 -14.66 -51.32 39.97
CA ASP A 64 -15.25 -52.36 40.85
C ASP A 64 -15.74 -53.56 40.01
N VAL A 65 -14.80 -54.46 39.71
CA VAL A 65 -15.05 -55.65 38.86
C VAL A 65 -15.94 -56.65 39.59
N ASN A 66 -15.80 -56.76 40.91
CA ASN A 66 -16.51 -57.72 41.75
C ASN A 66 -17.91 -57.25 42.19
N LYS A 67 -18.21 -55.95 42.06
CA LYS A 67 -19.43 -55.27 42.48
C LYS A 67 -19.70 -55.38 43.98
N ASP A 68 -18.63 -55.33 44.77
CA ASP A 68 -18.71 -55.39 46.24
C ASP A 68 -18.71 -54.01 46.92
N GLY A 69 -18.62 -52.93 46.11
CA GLY A 69 -18.63 -51.55 46.55
C GLY A 69 -17.24 -51.02 46.93
N LYS A 70 -16.17 -51.71 46.54
CA LYS A 70 -14.77 -51.35 46.80
C LYS A 70 -13.92 -51.61 45.56
N VAL A 71 -12.78 -50.92 45.44
CA VAL A 71 -11.77 -51.24 44.44
C VAL A 71 -10.49 -51.64 45.15
N SER A 72 -10.14 -52.93 45.06
CA SER A 72 -8.94 -53.44 45.68
C SER A 72 -7.67 -52.93 45.00
N GLN A 73 -6.54 -53.01 45.70
CA GLN A 73 -5.23 -52.72 45.10
C GLN A 73 -4.90 -53.59 43.88
N ILE A 74 -5.48 -54.78 43.76
CA ILE A 74 -5.26 -55.67 42.61
C ILE A 74 -6.06 -55.19 41.38
N GLU A 75 -7.29 -54.71 41.59
CA GLU A 75 -8.11 -54.12 40.53
C GLU A 75 -7.52 -52.79 40.05
N ALA A 76 -7.16 -51.90 40.97
CA ALA A 76 -6.48 -50.64 40.63
C ALA A 76 -5.13 -50.89 39.91
N ALA A 77 -4.34 -51.85 40.36
CA ALA A 77 -3.09 -52.23 39.68
C ALA A 77 -3.32 -52.88 38.31
N ALA A 78 -4.52 -53.31 37.94
CA ALA A 78 -4.81 -53.83 36.61
C ALA A 78 -5.14 -52.74 35.57
N VAL A 79 -5.41 -51.50 36.00
CA VAL A 79 -5.75 -50.37 35.13
C VAL A 79 -4.49 -49.86 34.42
N SER A 80 -4.51 -49.86 33.08
CA SER A 80 -3.46 -49.30 32.22
C SER A 80 -3.80 -47.95 31.60
N GLU A 81 -5.08 -47.56 31.60
CA GLU A 81 -5.60 -46.36 30.95
C GLU A 81 -6.75 -45.75 31.76
N ILE A 82 -6.75 -44.42 31.87
CA ILE A 82 -7.81 -43.61 32.49
C ILE A 82 -8.15 -42.45 31.55
N ASP A 83 -9.43 -42.31 31.19
CA ASP A 83 -9.95 -41.17 30.41
C ASP A 83 -11.02 -40.42 31.21
N LEU A 84 -10.76 -39.12 31.44
CA LEU A 84 -11.57 -38.21 32.23
C LEU A 84 -12.11 -37.03 31.40
N THR A 85 -12.03 -37.09 30.06
CA THR A 85 -12.42 -36.00 29.12
C THR A 85 -13.83 -35.45 29.38
N ASP A 86 -14.79 -36.30 29.74
CA ASP A 86 -16.19 -35.93 29.99
C ASP A 86 -16.49 -35.61 31.48
N PHE A 87 -15.48 -35.50 32.34
CA PHE A 87 -15.65 -35.39 33.80
C PHE A 87 -15.22 -34.01 34.35
N GLU A 88 -16.08 -33.41 35.18
CA GLU A 88 -15.84 -32.11 35.82
C GLU A 88 -14.95 -32.19 37.09
N ILE A 89 -13.91 -33.04 37.07
CA ILE A 89 -12.95 -33.21 38.16
C ILE A 89 -12.27 -31.88 38.55
N LYS A 90 -11.92 -31.73 39.83
CA LYS A 90 -11.21 -30.57 40.38
C LYS A 90 -9.76 -30.86 40.74
N THR A 91 -9.46 -32.05 41.23
CA THR A 91 -8.10 -32.45 41.61
C THR A 91 -7.84 -33.91 41.26
N LEU A 92 -6.67 -34.22 40.72
CA LEU A 92 -6.26 -35.59 40.42
C LEU A 92 -5.18 -36.06 41.39
N THR A 93 -5.63 -36.53 42.56
CA THR A 93 -4.81 -37.16 43.61
C THR A 93 -5.06 -38.68 43.65
N GLY A 94 -4.17 -39.44 44.31
CA GLY A 94 -4.30 -40.90 44.44
C GLY A 94 -3.91 -41.71 43.20
N ILE A 95 -3.45 -41.09 42.11
CA ILE A 95 -3.11 -41.79 40.86
C ILE A 95 -1.95 -42.81 41.01
N GLY A 96 -1.18 -42.73 42.11
CA GLY A 96 -0.17 -43.72 42.47
C GLY A 96 -0.70 -45.11 42.84
N TYR A 97 -1.99 -45.25 43.17
CA TYR A 97 -2.61 -46.56 43.40
C TYR A 97 -2.77 -47.38 42.10
N PHE A 98 -2.85 -46.72 40.95
CA PHE A 98 -2.92 -47.37 39.62
C PHE A 98 -1.51 -47.67 39.09
N SER A 99 -0.82 -48.62 39.73
CA SER A 99 0.62 -48.84 39.53
C SER A 99 1.05 -49.27 38.11
N ASN A 100 0.11 -49.72 37.27
CA ASN A 100 0.36 -50.07 35.87
C ASN A 100 -0.23 -49.05 34.86
N LEU A 101 -0.73 -47.91 35.33
CA LEU A 101 -1.27 -46.84 34.47
C LEU A 101 -0.17 -46.30 33.56
N GLU A 102 -0.38 -46.41 32.25
CA GLU A 102 0.52 -45.89 31.21
C GLU A 102 -0.10 -44.69 30.47
N ILE A 103 -1.43 -44.65 30.36
CA ILE A 103 -2.18 -43.62 29.62
C ILE A 103 -3.13 -42.91 30.58
N LEU A 104 -3.08 -41.58 30.55
CA LEU A 104 -4.04 -40.69 31.20
C LEU A 104 -4.54 -39.70 30.15
N ASN A 105 -5.84 -39.41 30.14
CA ASN A 105 -6.43 -38.34 29.34
C ASN A 105 -7.33 -37.48 30.24
N CYS A 106 -7.04 -36.18 30.29
CA CYS A 106 -7.81 -35.16 31.01
C CYS A 106 -8.17 -33.98 30.09
N LYS A 107 -8.16 -34.18 28.77
CA LYS A 107 -8.48 -33.12 27.79
C LYS A 107 -9.81 -32.47 28.10
N GLY A 108 -9.86 -31.14 28.13
CA GLY A 108 -11.07 -30.36 28.35
C GLY A 108 -11.56 -30.29 29.80
N CYS A 109 -10.85 -30.86 30.78
CA CYS A 109 -11.19 -30.79 32.21
C CYS A 109 -10.98 -29.36 32.77
N LYS A 110 -11.84 -28.41 32.40
CA LYS A 110 -11.70 -26.97 32.75
C LYS A 110 -11.71 -26.68 34.26
N ASN A 111 -12.30 -27.56 35.06
CA ASN A 111 -12.36 -27.43 36.52
C ASN A 111 -11.12 -28.04 37.22
N LEU A 112 -10.27 -28.79 36.51
CA LEU A 112 -9.09 -29.44 37.08
C LEU A 112 -8.07 -28.37 37.45
N THR A 113 -7.72 -28.30 38.74
CA THR A 113 -6.85 -27.25 39.31
C THR A 113 -5.46 -27.76 39.70
N SER A 114 -5.34 -29.03 40.11
CA SER A 114 -4.07 -29.67 40.44
C SER A 114 -4.02 -31.14 40.03
N VAL A 115 -2.81 -31.60 39.68
CA VAL A 115 -2.50 -32.99 39.31
C VAL A 115 -1.23 -33.44 40.02
N ASP A 116 -1.28 -34.56 40.76
CA ASP A 116 -0.10 -35.18 41.37
C ASP A 116 0.23 -36.53 40.73
N LEU A 117 1.25 -36.56 39.86
CA LEU A 117 1.77 -37.77 39.25
C LEU A 117 2.93 -38.40 40.06
N SER A 118 3.43 -37.76 41.12
CA SER A 118 4.71 -38.09 41.78
C SER A 118 4.83 -39.56 42.21
N ASN A 119 3.73 -40.14 42.65
CA ASN A 119 3.64 -41.52 43.15
C ASN A 119 3.35 -42.55 42.04
N ASN A 120 3.06 -42.14 40.81
CA ASN A 120 2.90 -43.05 39.68
C ASN A 120 4.19 -43.11 38.86
N LEU A 121 4.98 -44.16 39.02
CA LEU A 121 6.28 -44.33 38.35
C LEU A 121 6.16 -44.91 36.93
N LYS A 122 4.95 -45.23 36.46
CA LYS A 122 4.72 -45.99 35.22
C LYS A 122 4.40 -45.08 34.04
N ILE A 123 3.67 -43.98 34.29
CA ILE A 123 3.56 -42.86 33.35
C ILE A 123 4.97 -42.32 33.09
N SER A 124 5.46 -42.50 31.87
CA SER A 124 6.79 -42.04 31.42
C SER A 124 6.72 -40.89 30.41
N ARG A 125 5.51 -40.45 30.06
CA ARG A 125 5.25 -39.37 29.10
C ARG A 125 4.00 -38.63 29.51
N ILE A 126 3.99 -37.31 29.31
CA ILE A 126 2.73 -36.58 29.20
C ILE A 126 2.27 -36.76 27.76
N GLY A 127 1.10 -37.35 27.56
CA GLY A 127 0.58 -37.72 26.24
C GLY A 127 0.18 -36.51 25.41
N ASP A 128 0.01 -36.73 24.10
CA ASP A 128 -0.50 -35.70 23.19
C ASP A 128 -1.89 -35.24 23.66
N SER A 129 -2.10 -33.92 23.78
CA SER A 129 -3.31 -33.28 24.32
C SER A 129 -3.75 -33.71 25.73
N MET A 130 -2.90 -34.36 26.54
CA MET A 130 -3.30 -34.96 27.84
C MET A 130 -4.03 -33.99 28.79
N PHE A 131 -3.64 -32.72 28.82
CA PHE A 131 -4.27 -31.65 29.59
C PHE A 131 -4.74 -30.47 28.70
N ASP A 132 -4.87 -30.68 27.38
CA ASP A 132 -5.34 -29.63 26.44
C ASP A 132 -6.72 -29.10 26.86
N GLY A 133 -6.88 -27.78 26.95
CA GLY A 133 -8.10 -27.13 27.40
C GLY A 133 -8.36 -27.19 28.91
N CYS A 134 -7.42 -27.65 29.73
CA CYS A 134 -7.53 -27.60 31.21
C CYS A 134 -7.29 -26.18 31.75
N SER A 135 -8.15 -25.23 31.39
CA SER A 135 -7.98 -23.81 31.70
C SER A 135 -7.89 -23.48 33.19
N GLY A 136 -8.37 -24.36 34.09
CA GLY A 136 -8.23 -24.24 35.53
C GLY A 136 -6.91 -24.75 36.11
N LEU A 137 -6.10 -25.50 35.34
CA LEU A 137 -4.93 -26.20 35.84
C LEU A 137 -3.87 -25.20 36.27
N SER A 138 -3.49 -25.24 37.54
CA SER A 138 -2.61 -24.27 38.18
C SER A 138 -1.34 -24.88 38.76
N GLU A 139 -1.36 -26.19 39.04
CA GLU A 139 -0.26 -26.96 39.60
C GLU A 139 -0.20 -28.37 38.98
N ILE A 140 0.99 -28.81 38.59
CA ILE A 140 1.26 -30.21 38.26
C ILE A 140 2.56 -30.65 38.94
N ILE A 141 2.49 -31.79 39.62
CA ILE A 141 3.65 -32.44 40.25
C ILE A 141 4.01 -33.66 39.41
N PHE A 142 5.20 -33.66 38.82
CA PHE A 142 5.68 -34.75 37.98
C PHE A 142 6.31 -35.90 38.79
N ASN A 143 6.36 -37.08 38.18
CA ASN A 143 7.27 -38.15 38.61
C ASN A 143 8.67 -37.98 37.99
N ASN A 144 9.65 -38.71 38.51
CA ASN A 144 11.04 -38.70 38.05
C ASN A 144 11.33 -39.63 36.84
N ASN A 145 10.29 -40.08 36.13
CA ASN A 145 10.38 -40.99 34.97
C ASN A 145 9.79 -40.37 33.68
N ILE A 146 9.27 -39.12 33.72
CA ILE A 146 8.79 -38.43 32.51
C ILE A 146 9.99 -38.13 31.59
N VAL A 147 9.98 -38.68 30.38
CA VAL A 147 11.01 -38.45 29.35
C VAL A 147 10.54 -37.58 28.17
N GLU A 148 9.23 -37.35 28.06
CA GLU A 148 8.59 -36.68 26.93
C GLU A 148 7.33 -35.93 27.36
N ILE A 149 7.14 -34.71 26.81
CA ILE A 149 5.90 -33.95 26.87
C ILE A 149 5.32 -33.85 25.44
N GLY A 150 4.13 -34.42 25.25
CA GLY A 150 3.44 -34.61 23.98
C GLY A 150 2.99 -33.33 23.26
N GLU A 151 2.49 -33.50 22.03
CA GLU A 151 1.96 -32.40 21.23
C GLU A 151 0.70 -31.83 21.89
N TRP A 152 0.65 -30.50 22.05
CA TRP A 152 -0.48 -29.79 22.69
C TRP A 152 -0.75 -30.24 24.13
N ALA A 153 0.21 -30.90 24.81
CA ALA A 153 0.01 -31.57 26.09
C ALA A 153 -0.63 -30.70 27.19
N PHE A 154 -0.28 -29.42 27.27
CA PHE A 154 -0.85 -28.42 28.20
C PHE A 154 -1.46 -27.23 27.44
N SER A 155 -1.87 -27.43 26.19
CA SER A 155 -2.52 -26.37 25.40
C SER A 155 -3.72 -25.77 26.15
N ASP A 156 -3.94 -24.45 26.06
CA ASP A 156 -5.01 -23.71 26.75
C ASP A 156 -5.05 -23.85 28.30
N CYS A 157 -3.96 -24.29 28.95
CA CYS A 157 -3.82 -24.32 30.43
C CYS A 157 -3.60 -22.90 31.01
N SER A 158 -4.55 -21.99 30.80
CA SER A 158 -4.40 -20.55 31.07
C SER A 158 -4.22 -20.17 32.54
N SER A 159 -4.53 -21.04 33.51
CA SER A 159 -4.26 -20.81 34.93
C SER A 159 -2.85 -21.26 35.39
N LEU A 160 -2.08 -21.94 34.53
CA LEU A 160 -0.78 -22.51 34.87
C LEU A 160 0.26 -21.39 34.95
N LYS A 161 0.74 -21.08 36.15
CA LYS A 161 1.68 -19.95 36.38
C LYS A 161 3.15 -20.33 36.28
N ARG A 162 3.47 -21.56 36.67
CA ARG A 162 4.83 -22.08 36.74
C ARG A 162 4.83 -23.54 36.33
N ILE A 163 5.86 -23.97 35.60
CA ILE A 163 6.11 -25.39 35.39
C ILE A 163 7.59 -25.75 35.52
N ASP A 164 7.86 -26.73 36.39
CA ASP A 164 9.18 -27.31 36.60
C ASP A 164 9.29 -28.60 35.80
N ILE A 165 9.86 -28.54 34.59
CA ILE A 165 9.99 -29.72 33.71
C ILE A 165 11.11 -30.63 34.25
N PRO A 166 10.88 -31.94 34.50
CA PRO A 166 11.88 -32.81 35.10
C PRO A 166 13.17 -32.98 34.27
N GLU A 167 14.32 -33.10 34.94
CA GLU A 167 15.64 -33.36 34.34
C GLU A 167 15.74 -34.67 33.51
N THR A 168 14.71 -35.51 33.57
CA THR A 168 14.58 -36.71 32.71
C THR A 168 13.95 -36.42 31.35
N VAL A 169 13.32 -35.25 31.14
CA VAL A 169 12.64 -34.90 29.89
C VAL A 169 13.65 -34.57 28.81
N ILE A 170 13.60 -35.31 27.70
CA ILE A 170 14.48 -35.14 26.54
C ILE A 170 13.73 -34.44 25.40
N ASN A 171 12.40 -34.61 25.33
CA ASN A 171 11.56 -34.10 24.25
C ASN A 171 10.38 -33.29 24.79
N ILE A 172 10.28 -32.03 24.35
CA ILE A 172 9.07 -31.23 24.42
C ILE A 172 8.55 -31.09 22.98
N LYS A 173 7.27 -31.41 22.73
CA LYS A 173 6.73 -31.46 21.37
C LYS A 173 6.09 -30.14 20.93
N ASN A 174 5.54 -30.13 19.71
CA ASN A 174 4.88 -28.97 19.12
C ASN A 174 3.70 -28.50 19.99
N GLY A 175 3.55 -27.19 20.19
CA GLY A 175 2.42 -26.62 20.92
C GLY A 175 2.27 -27.04 22.39
N ALA A 176 3.28 -27.65 23.02
CA ALA A 176 3.13 -28.28 24.34
C ALA A 176 2.60 -27.35 25.44
N PHE A 177 2.89 -26.04 25.39
CA PHE A 177 2.37 -25.00 26.28
C PHE A 177 1.67 -23.87 25.50
N TYR A 178 1.03 -24.21 24.38
CA TYR A 178 0.28 -23.28 23.56
C TYR A 178 -0.84 -22.60 24.35
N ASP A 179 -1.03 -21.28 24.18
CA ASP A 179 -2.02 -20.44 24.86
C ASP A 179 -2.11 -20.62 26.41
N CYS A 180 -0.99 -21.07 27.03
CA CYS A 180 -0.76 -21.02 28.48
C CYS A 180 -0.56 -19.57 28.96
N SER A 181 -1.59 -18.74 28.77
CA SER A 181 -1.53 -17.28 28.92
C SER A 181 -1.16 -16.79 30.32
N GLY A 182 -1.40 -17.57 31.37
CA GLY A 182 -0.98 -17.27 32.74
C GLY A 182 0.47 -17.66 33.09
N LEU A 183 1.21 -18.30 32.18
CA LEU A 183 2.54 -18.84 32.44
C LEU A 183 3.59 -17.73 32.57
N THR A 184 4.20 -17.64 33.75
CA THR A 184 5.20 -16.62 34.11
C THR A 184 6.61 -17.19 34.30
N ASP A 185 6.73 -18.49 34.63
CA ASP A 185 7.98 -19.15 34.96
C ASP A 185 8.05 -20.57 34.38
N VAL A 186 9.17 -20.94 33.77
CA VAL A 186 9.37 -22.23 33.12
C VAL A 186 10.80 -22.68 33.32
N SER A 187 11.00 -23.79 34.03
CA SER A 187 12.29 -24.47 34.07
C SER A 187 12.38 -25.49 32.94
N ILE A 188 13.28 -25.28 31.97
CA ILE A 188 13.59 -26.25 30.91
C ILE A 188 14.89 -26.97 31.28
N PRO A 189 14.93 -28.31 31.31
CA PRO A 189 16.12 -29.06 31.72
C PRO A 189 17.22 -29.06 30.64
N GLU A 190 18.48 -29.21 31.07
CA GLU A 190 19.65 -29.18 30.18
C GLU A 190 19.71 -30.38 29.21
N THR A 191 18.88 -31.40 29.40
CA THR A 191 18.65 -32.53 28.47
C THR A 191 17.96 -32.13 27.16
N VAL A 192 17.25 -31.00 27.11
CA VAL A 192 16.51 -30.56 25.92
C VAL A 192 17.44 -29.92 24.89
N THR A 193 17.42 -30.43 23.65
CA THR A 193 18.28 -29.94 22.55
C THR A 193 17.55 -29.08 21.51
N GLU A 194 16.22 -29.07 21.52
CA GLU A 194 15.39 -28.25 20.61
C GLU A 194 14.09 -27.81 21.30
N ILE A 195 13.63 -26.58 21.04
CA ILE A 195 12.29 -26.10 21.43
C ILE A 195 11.43 -26.02 20.17
N ARG A 196 10.30 -26.74 20.16
CA ARG A 196 9.53 -27.06 18.94
C ARG A 196 8.49 -26.01 18.56
N THR A 197 7.92 -26.17 17.37
CA THR A 197 7.00 -25.21 16.75
C THR A 197 5.85 -24.87 17.70
N TYR A 198 5.60 -23.58 17.89
CA TYR A 198 4.57 -23.03 18.79
C TYR A 198 4.63 -23.47 20.27
N THR A 199 5.73 -24.07 20.77
CA THR A 199 5.77 -24.64 22.14
C THR A 199 5.33 -23.66 23.23
N PHE A 200 5.63 -22.36 23.14
CA PHE A 200 5.19 -21.33 24.09
C PHE A 200 4.34 -20.22 23.43
N ARG A 201 3.76 -20.47 22.25
CA ARG A 201 2.95 -19.45 21.57
C ARG A 201 1.77 -19.05 22.47
N GLY A 202 1.52 -17.75 22.61
CA GLY A 202 0.43 -17.19 23.42
C GLY A 202 0.64 -17.25 24.94
N CYS A 203 1.84 -17.61 25.42
CA CYS A 203 2.26 -17.44 26.83
C CYS A 203 2.43 -15.95 27.17
N SER A 204 1.31 -15.21 27.15
CA SER A 204 1.28 -13.74 27.16
C SER A 204 1.72 -13.11 28.48
N SER A 205 1.75 -13.85 29.59
CA SER A 205 2.33 -13.41 30.87
C SER A 205 3.82 -13.72 31.06
N LEU A 206 4.49 -14.35 30.08
CA LEU A 206 5.88 -14.78 30.20
C LEU A 206 6.84 -13.59 30.04
N GLU A 207 7.38 -13.06 31.14
CA GLU A 207 8.25 -11.87 31.13
C GLU A 207 9.70 -12.16 30.69
N SER A 208 10.18 -13.38 30.96
CA SER A 208 11.52 -13.89 30.65
C SER A 208 11.52 -15.41 30.61
N ILE A 209 12.47 -16.03 29.89
CA ILE A 209 12.68 -17.48 29.90
C ILE A 209 14.16 -17.82 29.74
N ASP A 210 14.66 -18.74 30.57
CA ASP A 210 16.02 -19.27 30.47
C ASP A 210 16.06 -20.47 29.53
N ILE A 211 16.64 -20.28 28.34
CA ILE A 211 16.83 -21.37 27.36
C ILE A 211 18.15 -22.10 27.67
N PRO A 212 18.16 -23.43 27.85
CA PRO A 212 19.39 -24.19 28.10
C PRO A 212 20.41 -24.03 26.98
N LYS A 213 21.70 -23.90 27.36
CA LYS A 213 22.83 -23.79 26.43
C LYS A 213 23.02 -25.02 25.52
N THR A 214 22.37 -26.13 25.86
CA THR A 214 22.34 -27.36 25.08
C THR A 214 21.48 -27.23 23.83
N VAL A 215 20.44 -26.38 23.85
CA VAL A 215 19.53 -26.13 22.73
C VAL A 215 20.26 -25.60 21.51
N SER A 216 20.15 -26.33 20.39
CA SER A 216 20.69 -25.96 19.08
C SER A 216 19.65 -25.44 18.09
N ARG A 217 18.36 -25.55 18.42
CA ARG A 217 17.27 -25.07 17.55
C ARG A 217 16.06 -24.57 18.33
N ILE A 218 15.60 -23.39 17.94
CA ILE A 218 14.32 -22.81 18.31
C ILE A 218 13.51 -22.79 17.02
N TRP A 219 12.40 -23.52 16.98
CA TRP A 219 11.58 -23.67 15.77
C TRP A 219 10.67 -22.45 15.52
N ALA A 220 9.84 -22.52 14.47
CA ALA A 220 8.96 -21.42 14.08
C ALA A 220 7.90 -21.11 15.16
N GLY A 221 7.59 -19.83 15.34
CA GLY A 221 6.52 -19.35 16.22
C GLY A 221 6.65 -19.72 17.71
N VAL A 222 7.83 -20.16 18.20
CA VAL A 222 8.00 -20.65 19.59
C VAL A 222 7.51 -19.66 20.64
N PHE A 223 7.84 -18.37 20.49
CA PHE A 223 7.45 -17.29 21.42
C PHE A 223 6.47 -16.30 20.77
N GLN A 224 5.77 -16.72 19.72
CA GLN A 224 4.76 -15.87 19.09
C GLN A 224 3.70 -15.48 20.12
N GLU A 225 3.25 -14.21 20.12
CA GLU A 225 2.23 -13.67 21.04
C GLU A 225 2.61 -13.74 22.54
N CYS A 226 3.89 -13.95 22.88
CA CYS A 226 4.44 -13.74 24.24
C CYS A 226 4.56 -12.24 24.55
N SER A 227 3.42 -11.56 24.66
CA SER A 227 3.33 -10.09 24.63
C SER A 227 4.02 -9.37 25.79
N SER A 228 4.21 -10.02 26.94
CA SER A 228 4.97 -9.51 28.10
C SER A 228 6.48 -9.81 28.07
N LEU A 229 6.98 -10.61 27.12
CA LEU A 229 8.39 -11.00 27.07
C LEU A 229 9.28 -9.77 26.87
N THR A 230 10.12 -9.45 27.86
CA THR A 230 10.91 -8.21 27.87
C THR A 230 12.33 -8.38 27.31
N SER A 231 12.89 -9.57 27.48
CA SER A 231 14.24 -9.98 27.06
C SER A 231 14.33 -11.50 26.98
N ILE A 232 15.25 -12.01 26.16
CA ILE A 232 15.50 -13.44 26.02
C ILE A 232 16.95 -13.72 25.60
N ASN A 233 17.55 -14.74 26.20
CA ASN A 233 18.90 -15.19 25.86
C ASN A 233 18.81 -16.34 24.84
N ILE A 234 19.26 -16.11 23.60
CA ILE A 234 19.32 -17.17 22.58
C ILE A 234 20.65 -17.92 22.70
N PRO A 235 20.65 -19.27 22.77
CA PRO A 235 21.89 -20.04 22.87
C PRO A 235 22.80 -19.94 21.64
N GLU A 236 24.12 -19.89 21.87
CA GLU A 236 25.18 -19.79 20.84
C GLU A 236 25.19 -20.91 19.78
N LYS A 237 24.45 -22.01 19.99
CA LYS A 237 24.30 -23.08 18.99
C LYS A 237 23.20 -22.83 17.96
N VAL A 238 22.31 -21.86 18.18
CA VAL A 238 21.18 -21.56 17.30
C VAL A 238 21.68 -20.89 16.02
N THR A 239 21.36 -21.48 14.86
CA THR A 239 21.86 -21.03 13.54
C THR A 239 20.85 -20.20 12.74
N LYS A 240 19.62 -20.06 13.21
CA LYS A 240 18.54 -19.32 12.56
C LYS A 240 17.59 -18.74 13.60
N ILE A 241 17.04 -17.56 13.30
CA ILE A 241 15.74 -17.16 13.84
C ILE A 241 14.71 -17.62 12.80
N GLU A 242 13.88 -18.60 13.14
CA GLU A 242 12.90 -19.16 12.21
C GLU A 242 11.69 -18.21 12.04
N ASN A 243 10.73 -18.58 11.18
CA ASN A 243 9.56 -17.75 10.92
C ASN A 243 8.72 -17.52 12.19
N CYS A 244 8.17 -16.32 12.35
CA CYS A 244 7.29 -15.91 13.46
C CYS A 244 7.88 -16.08 14.87
N THR A 245 9.16 -16.42 15.07
CA THR A 245 9.68 -16.87 16.38
C THR A 245 9.40 -15.90 17.54
N PHE A 246 9.47 -14.58 17.32
CA PHE A 246 9.13 -13.52 18.28
C PHE A 246 7.99 -12.62 17.78
N GLN A 247 7.14 -13.11 16.87
CA GLN A 247 6.01 -12.35 16.38
C GLN A 247 5.12 -11.88 17.55
N ASP A 248 4.72 -10.61 17.55
CA ASP A 248 3.86 -9.96 18.54
C ASP A 248 4.38 -10.04 20.00
N CYS A 249 5.70 -10.25 20.20
CA CYS A 249 6.42 -10.02 21.46
C CYS A 249 6.49 -8.51 21.79
N SER A 250 5.34 -7.87 22.01
CA SER A 250 5.22 -6.41 21.98
C SER A 250 6.03 -5.65 23.04
N SER A 251 6.40 -6.31 24.15
CA SER A 251 7.23 -5.76 25.23
C SER A 251 8.74 -6.01 25.08
N LEU A 252 9.17 -6.74 24.05
CA LEU A 252 10.58 -7.10 23.84
C LEU A 252 11.39 -5.86 23.50
N LYS A 253 12.31 -5.45 24.37
CA LYS A 253 13.06 -4.18 24.21
C LYS A 253 14.40 -4.33 23.53
N ASN A 254 15.11 -5.40 23.86
CA ASN A 254 16.44 -5.72 23.38
C ASN A 254 16.53 -7.23 23.21
N ILE A 255 17.26 -7.68 22.19
CA ILE A 255 17.58 -9.08 21.97
C ILE A 255 18.99 -9.21 21.38
N ASP A 256 19.81 -10.07 22.00
CA ASP A 256 21.14 -10.40 21.51
C ASP A 256 21.03 -11.63 20.60
N ILE A 257 21.35 -11.45 19.31
CA ILE A 257 21.30 -12.53 18.32
C ILE A 257 22.69 -13.18 18.20
N PRO A 258 22.82 -14.51 18.39
CA PRO A 258 24.10 -15.20 18.32
C PRO A 258 24.79 -15.07 16.98
N LYS A 259 26.13 -15.00 17.00
CA LYS A 259 26.96 -14.83 15.78
C LYS A 259 26.87 -16.01 14.81
N THR A 260 26.36 -17.15 15.27
CA THR A 260 26.07 -18.36 14.50
C THR A 260 24.81 -18.27 13.65
N VAL A 261 23.95 -17.26 13.86
CA VAL A 261 22.74 -17.06 13.05
C VAL A 261 23.07 -16.56 11.65
N SER A 262 22.55 -17.25 10.63
CA SER A 262 22.74 -16.92 9.21
C SER A 262 21.46 -16.52 8.46
N LYS A 263 20.28 -16.62 9.11
CA LYS A 263 19.00 -16.18 8.55
C LYS A 263 18.06 -15.65 9.64
N ILE A 264 17.38 -14.55 9.32
CA ILE A 264 16.21 -14.06 10.04
C ILE A 264 14.97 -14.40 9.19
N GLY A 265 14.07 -15.19 9.78
CA GLY A 265 12.86 -15.69 9.13
C GLY A 265 11.80 -14.62 8.84
N GLU A 266 10.77 -15.04 8.11
CA GLU A 266 9.61 -14.21 7.83
C GLU A 266 8.84 -13.92 9.13
N PHE A 267 8.35 -12.69 9.31
CA PHE A 267 7.68 -12.23 10.54
C PHE A 267 8.47 -12.41 11.85
N ALA A 268 9.78 -12.69 11.82
CA ALA A 268 10.56 -13.09 12.99
C ALA A 268 10.39 -12.16 14.21
N PHE A 269 10.28 -10.85 13.98
CA PHE A 269 10.03 -9.78 14.96
C PHE A 269 8.85 -8.89 14.56
N PHE A 270 7.90 -9.40 13.76
CA PHE A 270 6.66 -8.67 13.44
C PHE A 270 5.99 -8.21 14.74
N GLY A 271 5.56 -6.97 14.85
CA GLY A 271 4.81 -6.48 16.02
C GLY A 271 5.63 -6.33 17.31
N CYS A 272 6.96 -6.45 17.28
CA CYS A 272 7.86 -6.15 18.41
C CYS A 272 7.94 -4.63 18.68
N ARG A 273 6.81 -4.02 19.06
CA ARG A 273 6.63 -2.57 19.11
C ARG A 273 7.61 -1.83 20.03
N SER A 274 8.05 -2.48 21.12
CA SER A 274 9.02 -1.92 22.09
C SER A 274 10.49 -2.16 21.74
N LEU A 275 10.81 -2.82 20.62
CA LEU A 275 12.19 -3.16 20.26
C LEU A 275 12.97 -1.89 19.89
N GLU A 276 13.87 -1.44 20.78
CA GLU A 276 14.63 -0.19 20.63
C GLU A 276 15.92 -0.40 19.81
N ARG A 277 16.57 -1.56 20.01
CA ARG A 277 17.82 -1.96 19.34
C ARG A 277 17.82 -3.46 19.03
N ILE A 278 18.35 -3.81 17.86
CA ILE A 278 18.80 -5.16 17.52
C ILE A 278 20.12 -5.08 16.75
N GLU A 279 21.02 -6.04 16.99
CA GLU A 279 22.26 -6.22 16.23
C GLU A 279 22.12 -7.47 15.34
N ILE A 280 22.05 -7.28 14.02
CA ILE A 280 21.99 -8.40 13.07
C ILE A 280 23.41 -8.97 12.91
N PRO A 281 23.63 -10.29 13.05
CA PRO A 281 24.95 -10.89 12.87
C PRO A 281 25.50 -10.79 11.44
N GLU A 282 26.83 -10.64 11.32
CA GLU A 282 27.55 -10.53 10.04
C GLU A 282 27.33 -11.71 9.06
N ASN A 283 26.95 -12.89 9.56
CA ASN A 283 26.68 -14.07 8.74
C ASN A 283 25.28 -14.10 8.11
N VAL A 284 24.41 -13.12 8.40
CA VAL A 284 23.05 -13.06 7.84
C VAL A 284 23.09 -12.62 6.38
N THR A 285 22.53 -13.44 5.49
CA THR A 285 22.47 -13.15 4.04
C THR A 285 21.14 -12.58 3.56
N GLU A 286 20.09 -12.72 4.35
CA GLU A 286 18.71 -12.38 3.97
C GLU A 286 17.90 -11.92 5.20
N ILE A 287 17.12 -10.86 5.02
CA ILE A 287 16.10 -10.40 5.97
C ILE A 287 14.74 -10.74 5.39
N GLY A 288 13.99 -11.63 6.07
CA GLY A 288 12.73 -12.19 5.56
C GLY A 288 11.59 -11.17 5.37
N TRP A 289 10.53 -11.63 4.68
CA TRP A 289 9.26 -10.90 4.51
C TRP A 289 8.73 -10.44 5.88
N LYS A 290 8.42 -9.15 6.01
CA LYS A 290 7.87 -8.54 7.24
C LYS A 290 8.68 -8.80 8.52
N ALA A 291 9.97 -9.10 8.42
CA ALA A 291 10.79 -9.54 9.56
C ALA A 291 10.78 -8.57 10.77
N PHE A 292 10.71 -7.26 10.55
CA PHE A 292 10.65 -6.21 11.57
C PHE A 292 9.41 -5.28 11.40
N TYR A 293 8.37 -5.75 10.70
CA TYR A 293 7.15 -4.97 10.49
C TYR A 293 6.57 -4.49 11.83
N GLY A 294 6.27 -3.20 11.96
CA GLY A 294 5.69 -2.62 13.17
C GLY A 294 6.61 -2.58 14.39
N CYS A 295 7.94 -2.70 14.21
CA CYS A 295 8.93 -2.40 15.25
C CYS A 295 9.02 -0.88 15.49
N SER A 296 7.92 -0.28 15.97
CA SER A 296 7.71 1.17 15.98
C SER A 296 8.72 1.97 16.81
N SER A 297 9.37 1.34 17.80
CA SER A 297 10.42 1.95 18.64
C SER A 297 11.86 1.74 18.14
N LEU A 298 12.07 1.01 17.05
CA LEU A 298 13.41 0.70 16.54
C LEU A 298 14.08 1.97 15.99
N VAL A 299 15.11 2.47 16.66
CA VAL A 299 15.71 3.79 16.32
C VAL A 299 16.79 3.69 15.26
N ASN A 300 17.63 2.64 15.34
CA ASN A 300 18.73 2.40 14.40
C ASN A 300 18.89 0.89 14.17
N ILE A 301 19.20 0.51 12.93
CA ILE A 301 19.61 -0.85 12.61
C ILE A 301 20.76 -0.83 11.59
N ASN A 302 21.76 -1.67 11.82
CA ASN A 302 22.88 -1.88 10.90
C ASN A 302 22.59 -3.13 10.06
N ILE A 303 22.55 -2.97 8.74
CA ILE A 303 22.38 -4.11 7.82
C ILE A 303 23.76 -4.70 7.50
N PRO A 304 24.05 -5.97 7.82
CA PRO A 304 25.39 -6.51 7.71
C PRO A 304 25.84 -6.76 6.27
N LYS A 305 27.16 -6.79 6.06
CA LYS A 305 27.79 -6.79 4.73
C LYS A 305 27.58 -8.06 3.89
N MET A 306 26.92 -9.08 4.43
CA MET A 306 26.55 -10.29 3.68
C MET A 306 25.09 -10.28 3.21
N VAL A 307 24.27 -9.31 3.61
CA VAL A 307 22.88 -9.21 3.18
C VAL A 307 22.81 -8.81 1.70
N THR A 308 22.15 -9.65 0.90
CA THR A 308 21.89 -9.38 -0.52
C THR A 308 20.45 -8.97 -0.81
N LYS A 309 19.52 -9.31 0.10
CA LYS A 309 18.08 -9.08 -0.06
C LYS A 309 17.43 -8.59 1.22
N ILE A 310 16.62 -7.53 1.08
CA ILE A 310 15.65 -7.08 2.09
C ILE A 310 14.26 -7.48 1.61
N GLY A 311 13.54 -8.29 2.40
CA GLY A 311 12.20 -8.76 2.07
C GLY A 311 11.15 -7.64 1.95
N GLU A 312 10.04 -7.95 1.28
CA GLU A 312 8.88 -7.05 1.22
C GLU A 312 8.42 -6.67 2.63
N SER A 313 8.08 -5.39 2.82
CA SER A 313 7.60 -4.81 4.08
C SER A 313 8.49 -5.11 5.31
N ALA A 314 9.78 -5.43 5.11
CA ALA A 314 10.66 -5.89 6.19
C ALA A 314 10.76 -4.91 7.37
N PHE A 315 10.76 -3.60 7.12
CA PHE A 315 10.80 -2.51 8.11
C PHE A 315 9.58 -1.58 8.03
N TYR A 316 8.47 -2.06 7.46
CA TYR A 316 7.23 -1.30 7.36
C TYR A 316 6.76 -0.84 8.76
N GLU A 317 6.30 0.40 8.90
CA GLU A 317 5.89 1.00 10.21
C GLU A 317 6.99 0.97 11.30
N CYS A 318 8.28 0.94 10.94
CA CYS A 318 9.37 1.27 11.87
C CYS A 318 9.45 2.80 12.09
N CYS A 319 8.40 3.38 12.69
CA CYS A 319 8.19 4.82 12.76
C CYS A 319 9.34 5.62 13.40
N SER A 320 10.09 5.03 14.34
CA SER A 320 11.23 5.68 15.01
C SER A 320 12.58 5.50 14.30
N LEU A 321 12.64 4.77 13.17
CA LEU A 321 13.90 4.46 12.48
C LEU A 321 14.47 5.73 11.84
N ILE A 322 15.56 6.26 12.39
CA ILE A 322 16.17 7.52 11.93
C ILE A 322 17.19 7.27 10.82
N ASN A 323 18.04 6.26 11.02
CA ASN A 323 19.15 5.92 10.13
C ASN A 323 19.17 4.42 9.83
N ILE A 324 19.40 4.10 8.56
CA ILE A 324 19.75 2.75 8.12
C ILE A 324 20.84 2.85 7.05
N SER A 325 21.89 2.04 7.19
CA SER A 325 22.94 1.90 6.18
C SER A 325 22.69 0.63 5.37
N LEU A 326 22.56 0.78 4.05
CA LEU A 326 22.43 -0.33 3.12
C LEU A 326 23.81 -0.68 2.55
N PRO A 327 24.30 -1.93 2.68
CA PRO A 327 25.60 -2.34 2.12
C PRO A 327 25.56 -2.54 0.60
N GLU A 328 26.72 -2.36 -0.04
CA GLU A 328 27.01 -2.58 -1.48
C GLU A 328 26.65 -3.98 -2.02
N THR A 329 26.31 -4.92 -1.15
CA THR A 329 25.90 -6.29 -1.50
C THR A 329 24.42 -6.43 -1.80
N ILE A 330 23.58 -5.46 -1.43
CA ILE A 330 22.15 -5.51 -1.70
C ILE A 330 21.89 -5.40 -3.21
N THR A 331 21.16 -6.38 -3.73
CA THR A 331 20.67 -6.41 -5.11
C THR A 331 19.15 -6.21 -5.19
N GLU A 332 18.43 -6.46 -4.10
CA GLU A 332 16.97 -6.41 -4.05
C GLU A 332 16.46 -5.77 -2.76
N ILE A 333 15.60 -4.76 -2.90
CA ILE A 333 14.83 -4.13 -1.82
C ILE A 333 13.35 -4.37 -2.12
N GLY A 334 12.66 -5.14 -1.27
CA GLY A 334 11.27 -5.53 -1.50
C GLY A 334 10.28 -4.36 -1.45
N THR A 335 9.13 -4.57 -2.11
CA THR A 335 7.94 -3.71 -2.03
C THR A 335 7.67 -3.27 -0.58
N LYS A 336 7.40 -1.99 -0.36
CA LYS A 336 7.07 -1.38 0.95
C LYS A 336 8.13 -1.59 2.06
N ALA A 337 9.36 -1.99 1.74
CA ALA A 337 10.36 -2.39 2.74
C ALA A 337 10.59 -1.35 3.85
N PHE A 338 10.48 -0.04 3.55
CA PHE A 338 10.64 1.06 4.50
C PHE A 338 9.41 1.97 4.58
N ALA A 339 8.25 1.55 4.07
CA ALA A 339 7.08 2.43 4.07
C ALA A 339 6.63 2.76 5.50
N TYR A 340 6.17 3.99 5.73
CA TYR A 340 5.82 4.54 7.03
C TYR A 340 6.99 4.61 8.05
N CYS A 341 8.25 4.53 7.60
CA CYS A 341 9.42 4.92 8.41
C CYS A 341 9.49 6.45 8.55
N SER A 342 8.52 7.03 9.25
CA SER A 342 8.27 8.48 9.29
C SER A 342 9.40 9.32 9.91
N SER A 343 10.34 8.71 10.65
CA SER A 343 11.55 9.38 11.16
C SER A 343 12.80 9.22 10.27
N LEU A 344 12.75 8.45 9.18
CA LEU A 344 13.92 8.17 8.34
C LEU A 344 14.35 9.45 7.60
N THR A 345 15.53 9.97 7.90
CA THR A 345 15.97 11.28 7.36
C THR A 345 16.77 11.18 6.06
N SER A 346 17.42 10.05 5.82
CA SER A 346 18.29 9.86 4.65
C SER A 346 18.44 8.40 4.26
N ILE A 347 18.55 8.13 2.96
CA ILE A 347 18.88 6.82 2.41
C ILE A 347 19.92 6.92 1.28
N ASN A 348 20.82 5.95 1.20
CA ASN A 348 21.73 5.74 0.09
C ASN A 348 21.40 4.40 -0.57
N ILE A 349 21.08 4.41 -1.87
CA ILE A 349 20.68 3.24 -2.64
C ILE A 349 21.93 2.56 -3.22
N PRO A 350 22.20 1.28 -2.87
CA PRO A 350 23.41 0.58 -3.30
C PRO A 350 23.57 0.40 -4.81
N GLU A 351 24.83 0.32 -5.28
CA GLU A 351 25.19 0.28 -6.70
C GLU A 351 24.41 -0.81 -7.47
N LYS A 352 24.26 -1.99 -6.87
CA LYS A 352 23.72 -3.19 -7.53
C LYS A 352 22.19 -3.29 -7.51
N VAL A 353 21.49 -2.31 -6.96
CA VAL A 353 20.02 -2.28 -6.99
C VAL A 353 19.55 -1.87 -8.39
N THR A 354 18.92 -2.81 -9.09
CA THR A 354 18.48 -2.60 -10.49
C THR A 354 17.07 -2.01 -10.60
N GLU A 355 16.24 -2.10 -9.57
CA GLU A 355 14.85 -1.63 -9.60
C GLU A 355 14.41 -1.10 -8.23
N LEU A 356 13.63 -0.02 -8.21
CA LEU A 356 12.88 0.44 -7.04
C LEU A 356 11.38 0.33 -7.34
N LYS A 357 10.68 -0.59 -6.65
CA LYS A 357 9.29 -0.94 -6.93
C LYS A 357 8.39 -0.87 -5.71
N GLY A 358 7.19 -0.33 -5.91
CA GLY A 358 6.09 -0.52 -4.98
C GLY A 358 6.30 0.10 -3.60
N SER A 359 6.15 1.41 -3.51
CA SER A 359 6.02 2.11 -2.22
C SER A 359 7.21 1.98 -1.25
N ILE A 360 8.42 1.65 -1.70
CA ILE A 360 9.56 1.31 -0.82
C ILE A 360 9.75 2.32 0.33
N PHE A 361 9.67 3.62 0.04
CA PHE A 361 9.80 4.72 0.98
C PHE A 361 8.51 5.57 1.10
N SER A 362 7.34 5.00 0.75
CA SER A 362 6.06 5.72 0.88
C SER A 362 5.86 6.15 2.33
N ASP A 363 5.40 7.38 2.55
CA ASP A 363 5.09 7.94 3.87
C ASP A 363 6.31 8.06 4.80
N CYS A 364 7.53 8.05 4.25
CA CYS A 364 8.75 8.51 4.92
C CYS A 364 8.78 10.04 4.99
N SER A 365 7.85 10.63 5.76
CA SER A 365 7.58 12.08 5.75
C SER A 365 8.76 12.97 6.17
N SER A 366 9.75 12.43 6.89
CA SER A 366 11.00 13.12 7.28
C SER A 366 12.18 12.87 6.33
N LEU A 367 12.00 12.15 5.22
CA LEU A 367 13.09 11.81 4.29
C LEU A 367 13.52 13.05 3.50
N VAL A 368 14.68 13.62 3.85
CA VAL A 368 15.23 14.82 3.22
C VAL A 368 16.18 14.47 2.07
N ASN A 369 17.01 13.44 2.27
CA ASN A 369 18.12 13.10 1.36
C ASN A 369 17.97 11.68 0.80
N VAL A 370 17.81 11.57 -0.52
CA VAL A 370 17.94 10.31 -1.26
C VAL A 370 19.18 10.41 -2.14
N THR A 371 20.10 9.46 -1.99
CA THR A 371 21.33 9.38 -2.79
C THR A 371 21.48 7.99 -3.40
N PHE A 372 22.26 7.88 -4.46
CA PHE A 372 22.55 6.63 -5.16
C PHE A 372 24.06 6.43 -5.20
N GLU A 373 24.54 5.19 -5.02
CA GLU A 373 25.97 4.92 -5.11
C GLU A 373 26.51 5.14 -6.52
N LYS A 374 27.74 5.65 -6.61
CA LYS A 374 28.42 5.94 -7.87
C LYS A 374 28.51 4.68 -8.74
N GLY A 375 28.01 4.77 -9.96
CA GLY A 375 27.95 3.62 -10.88
C GLY A 375 26.66 2.82 -10.74
N SER A 376 25.61 3.40 -10.13
CA SER A 376 24.28 2.80 -9.98
C SER A 376 23.83 2.02 -11.21
N GLN A 377 23.29 0.83 -10.97
CA GLN A 377 22.75 -0.06 -11.99
C GLN A 377 21.22 0.06 -12.07
N LEU A 378 20.62 1.06 -11.41
CA LEU A 378 19.18 1.28 -11.32
C LEU A 378 18.57 1.54 -12.70
N LYS A 379 17.68 0.66 -13.15
CA LYS A 379 17.01 0.72 -14.45
C LYS A 379 15.63 1.33 -14.41
N SER A 380 14.87 1.12 -13.33
CA SER A 380 13.51 1.63 -13.23
C SER A 380 13.10 1.99 -11.81
N MET A 381 12.25 3.01 -11.71
CA MET A 381 11.50 3.35 -10.51
C MET A 381 10.02 3.29 -10.85
N THR A 382 9.25 2.34 -10.30
CA THR A 382 7.83 2.17 -10.65
C THR A 382 6.94 1.98 -9.43
N LYS A 383 5.66 2.34 -9.55
CA LYS A 383 4.63 1.86 -8.63
C LYS A 383 4.52 0.33 -8.71
N ASP A 384 3.87 -0.21 -7.70
CA ASP A 384 3.34 -1.58 -7.71
C ASP A 384 2.12 -1.65 -8.66
N LEU A 385 1.88 -2.80 -9.27
CA LEU A 385 0.65 -3.06 -10.02
C LEU A 385 -0.50 -3.43 -9.07
N GLU A 386 -0.20 -3.99 -7.90
CA GLU A 386 -1.17 -4.48 -6.93
C GLU A 386 -1.50 -3.47 -5.82
N SER A 387 -0.73 -2.37 -5.67
CA SER A 387 -1.01 -1.32 -4.69
C SER A 387 -0.83 0.10 -5.22
N ALA A 388 -1.72 1.00 -4.79
CA ALA A 388 -1.78 2.40 -5.22
C ALA A 388 -0.69 3.30 -4.58
N GLY A 389 0.45 2.71 -4.22
CA GLY A 389 1.58 3.41 -3.62
C GLY A 389 2.81 3.37 -4.54
N ALA A 390 3.61 4.41 -4.45
CA ALA A 390 4.74 4.66 -5.34
C ALA A 390 5.97 5.06 -4.51
N VAL A 391 7.17 4.92 -5.08
CA VAL A 391 8.42 4.76 -4.33
C VAL A 391 8.66 5.81 -3.25
N PHE A 392 8.45 7.11 -3.55
CA PHE A 392 8.65 8.22 -2.61
C PHE A 392 7.35 8.99 -2.30
N ARG A 393 6.18 8.35 -2.49
CA ARG A 393 4.88 8.99 -2.21
C ARG A 393 4.82 9.54 -0.78
N ASN A 394 4.30 10.74 -0.58
CA ASN A 394 4.23 11.42 0.71
C ASN A 394 5.61 11.63 1.42
N CYS A 395 6.74 11.63 0.70
CA CYS A 395 8.04 12.08 1.23
C CYS A 395 8.08 13.62 1.35
N THR A 396 7.26 14.16 2.25
CA THR A 396 6.97 15.61 2.34
C THR A 396 8.17 16.49 2.69
N ALA A 397 9.27 15.93 3.21
CA ALA A 397 10.50 16.65 3.51
C ALA A 397 11.59 16.55 2.42
N LEU A 398 11.37 15.78 1.35
CA LEU A 398 12.32 15.62 0.25
C LEU A 398 12.43 16.94 -0.52
N THR A 399 13.61 17.57 -0.53
CA THR A 399 13.81 18.89 -1.15
C THR A 399 14.39 18.82 -2.56
N THR A 400 15.27 17.86 -2.82
CA THR A 400 15.99 17.71 -4.10
C THR A 400 16.27 16.24 -4.34
N ILE A 401 16.28 15.81 -5.61
CA ILE A 401 16.79 14.49 -5.99
C ILE A 401 17.52 14.55 -7.34
N GLU A 402 18.65 13.86 -7.43
CA GLU A 402 19.38 13.61 -8.66
C GLU A 402 19.13 12.17 -9.11
N ILE A 403 18.62 11.99 -10.33
CA ILE A 403 18.26 10.68 -10.89
C ILE A 403 19.47 10.09 -11.63
N PRO A 404 19.91 8.85 -11.30
CA PRO A 404 21.07 8.25 -11.92
C PRO A 404 20.96 8.08 -13.44
N ALA A 405 22.08 8.19 -14.14
CA ALA A 405 22.12 8.12 -15.60
C ALA A 405 21.67 6.75 -16.14
N SER A 406 21.73 5.70 -15.31
CA SER A 406 21.32 4.33 -15.63
C SER A 406 19.80 4.14 -15.78
N VAL A 407 18.99 5.07 -15.27
CA VAL A 407 17.52 4.96 -15.19
C VAL A 407 16.91 5.13 -16.58
N GLU A 408 16.16 4.11 -17.02
CA GLU A 408 15.50 4.10 -18.34
C GLU A 408 14.02 4.48 -18.26
N THR A 409 13.39 4.29 -17.08
CA THR A 409 11.95 4.52 -16.88
C THR A 409 11.64 5.06 -15.48
N ILE A 410 10.89 6.16 -15.43
CA ILE A 410 10.20 6.64 -14.22
C ILE A 410 8.70 6.43 -14.41
N GLY A 411 8.10 5.66 -13.52
CA GLY A 411 6.68 5.28 -13.55
C GLY A 411 5.75 6.22 -12.78
N ASP A 412 4.49 5.81 -12.70
CA ASP A 412 3.40 6.59 -12.11
C ASP A 412 3.55 6.85 -10.59
N GLY A 413 3.25 8.08 -10.17
CA GLY A 413 3.14 8.49 -8.77
C GLY A 413 4.44 8.60 -7.97
N ILE A 414 5.62 8.42 -8.59
CA ILE A 414 6.88 8.20 -7.88
C ILE A 414 7.20 9.27 -6.81
N PHE A 415 6.86 10.53 -7.08
CA PHE A 415 7.02 11.66 -6.17
C PHE A 415 5.66 12.29 -5.76
N ASP A 416 4.55 11.54 -5.83
CA ASP A 416 3.21 12.03 -5.44
C ASP A 416 3.22 12.63 -4.02
N ASN A 417 2.84 13.90 -3.89
CA ASN A 417 2.87 14.68 -2.65
C ASN A 417 4.26 14.79 -1.98
N CYS A 418 5.34 14.84 -2.77
CA CYS A 418 6.63 15.38 -2.32
C CYS A 418 6.57 16.92 -2.27
N SER A 419 5.75 17.46 -1.36
CA SER A 419 5.34 18.88 -1.38
C SER A 419 6.46 19.89 -1.10
N SER A 420 7.62 19.46 -0.57
CA SER A 420 8.84 20.28 -0.42
C SER A 420 9.85 20.15 -1.57
N LEU A 421 9.58 19.33 -2.59
CA LEU A 421 10.51 19.07 -3.69
C LEU A 421 10.64 20.31 -4.58
N THR A 422 11.79 20.98 -4.53
CA THR A 422 12.05 22.23 -5.27
C THR A 422 12.76 22.00 -6.61
N SER A 423 13.50 20.90 -6.73
CA SER A 423 14.29 20.57 -7.92
C SER A 423 14.45 19.06 -8.11
N VAL A 424 14.44 18.65 -9.38
CA VAL A 424 14.76 17.29 -9.83
C VAL A 424 15.80 17.43 -10.93
N THR A 425 16.95 16.77 -10.78
CA THR A 425 18.03 16.75 -11.77
C THR A 425 18.27 15.32 -12.27
N PHE A 426 18.98 15.20 -13.38
CA PHE A 426 19.36 13.91 -13.98
C PHE A 426 20.88 13.92 -14.19
N GLU A 427 21.56 12.82 -13.85
CA GLU A 427 23.00 12.70 -14.09
C GLU A 427 23.35 12.79 -15.59
N GLU A 428 24.54 13.32 -15.91
CA GLU A 428 25.05 13.46 -17.28
C GLU A 428 25.01 12.13 -18.05
N GLY A 429 24.48 12.15 -19.27
CA GLY A 429 24.35 10.96 -20.12
C GLY A 429 23.19 10.04 -19.73
N THR A 430 22.15 10.56 -19.09
CA THR A 430 20.95 9.81 -18.72
C THR A 430 20.32 9.03 -19.88
N GLN A 431 19.80 7.84 -19.58
CA GLN A 431 19.20 6.91 -20.51
C GLN A 431 17.65 6.90 -20.43
N LEU A 432 17.06 7.94 -19.82
CA LEU A 432 15.65 8.03 -19.51
C LEU A 432 14.80 8.17 -20.78
N LYS A 433 14.08 7.11 -21.15
CA LYS A 433 13.25 7.06 -22.37
C LYS A 433 11.84 7.60 -22.17
N SER A 434 11.30 7.44 -20.97
CA SER A 434 9.92 7.85 -20.65
C SER A 434 9.76 8.31 -19.21
N ILE A 435 9.06 9.43 -19.06
CA ILE A 435 8.44 9.86 -17.82
C ILE A 435 6.96 9.54 -18.01
N SER A 436 6.50 8.41 -17.49
CA SER A 436 5.18 7.86 -17.83
C SER A 436 4.35 7.53 -16.60
N GLY A 437 3.09 7.94 -16.63
CA GLY A 437 2.15 7.71 -15.53
C GLY A 437 1.30 8.94 -15.23
N GLY A 438 0.09 8.69 -14.74
CA GLY A 438 -0.88 9.75 -14.49
C GLY A 438 -0.47 10.81 -13.47
N THR A 439 0.57 10.58 -12.64
CA THR A 439 0.79 11.37 -11.41
C THR A 439 2.26 11.51 -10.94
N VAL A 440 3.27 11.38 -11.81
CA VAL A 440 4.71 11.26 -11.42
C VAL A 440 5.19 12.28 -10.36
N PHE A 441 4.97 13.58 -10.59
CA PHE A 441 5.28 14.70 -9.66
C PHE A 441 3.99 15.36 -9.13
N LYS A 442 2.89 14.62 -9.06
CA LYS A 442 1.61 15.15 -8.58
C LYS A 442 1.78 15.76 -7.17
N ASP A 443 1.12 16.88 -6.91
CA ASP A 443 1.18 17.61 -5.64
C ASP A 443 2.62 18.00 -5.18
N CYS A 444 3.61 18.06 -6.08
CA CYS A 444 4.93 18.65 -5.83
C CYS A 444 4.83 20.19 -5.81
N THR A 445 4.12 20.74 -4.84
CA THR A 445 3.72 22.15 -4.78
C THR A 445 4.86 23.16 -4.68
N ALA A 446 6.07 22.74 -4.29
CA ALA A 446 7.27 23.57 -4.22
C ALA A 446 8.16 23.52 -5.48
N LEU A 447 7.85 22.65 -6.46
CA LEU A 447 8.67 22.51 -7.67
C LEU A 447 8.53 23.76 -8.54
N THR A 448 9.62 24.50 -8.76
CA THR A 448 9.59 25.78 -9.49
C THR A 448 9.95 25.64 -10.96
N THR A 449 10.87 24.75 -11.29
CA THR A 449 11.38 24.53 -12.65
C THR A 449 11.83 23.09 -12.82
N ILE A 450 11.73 22.56 -14.03
CA ILE A 450 12.32 21.27 -14.40
C ILE A 450 12.83 21.32 -15.85
N GLU A 451 13.97 20.69 -16.08
CA GLU A 451 14.52 20.42 -17.40
C GLU A 451 14.30 18.95 -17.74
N ILE A 452 13.67 18.68 -18.89
CA ILE A 452 13.41 17.32 -19.38
C ILE A 452 14.59 16.87 -20.25
N PRO A 453 15.24 15.73 -19.93
CA PRO A 453 16.39 15.25 -20.70
C PRO A 453 16.06 14.97 -22.17
N ALA A 454 17.08 15.12 -23.03
CA ALA A 454 16.93 14.98 -24.47
C ALA A 454 16.56 13.54 -24.89
N SER A 455 16.85 12.55 -24.04
CA SER A 455 16.54 11.13 -24.23
C SER A 455 15.04 10.79 -24.10
N VAL A 456 14.22 11.68 -23.54
CA VAL A 456 12.79 11.41 -23.27
C VAL A 456 11.99 11.45 -24.57
N GLU A 457 11.37 10.33 -24.94
CA GLU A 457 10.57 10.21 -26.17
C GLU A 457 9.10 10.59 -25.97
N THR A 458 8.53 10.42 -24.77
CA THR A 458 7.11 10.70 -24.48
C THR A 458 6.88 11.29 -23.08
N ILE A 459 5.86 12.16 -22.99
CA ILE A 459 5.31 12.72 -21.74
C ILE A 459 3.80 12.47 -21.74
N GLU A 460 3.33 11.63 -20.82
CA GLU A 460 1.93 11.17 -20.80
C GLU A 460 1.29 11.25 -19.40
N GLY A 461 0.10 11.84 -19.33
CA GLY A 461 -0.78 11.75 -18.15
C GLY A 461 -0.97 13.08 -17.42
N GLY A 462 -0.75 13.08 -16.11
CA GLY A 462 -0.83 14.23 -15.21
C GLY A 462 0.46 14.40 -14.42
N ILE A 463 1.58 14.31 -15.13
CA ILE A 463 2.95 14.26 -14.58
C ILE A 463 3.21 15.41 -13.61
N PHE A 464 2.75 16.63 -13.90
CA PHE A 464 2.90 17.81 -13.04
C PHE A 464 1.58 18.27 -12.41
N TYR A 465 0.62 17.37 -12.22
CA TYR A 465 -0.69 17.73 -11.68
C TYR A 465 -0.56 18.42 -10.30
N ASN A 466 -1.06 19.66 -10.20
CA ASN A 466 -0.98 20.52 -9.01
C ASN A 466 0.46 20.89 -8.55
N CYS A 467 1.42 20.94 -9.48
CA CYS A 467 2.69 21.63 -9.27
C CYS A 467 2.48 23.16 -9.28
N SER A 468 1.81 23.68 -8.25
CA SER A 468 1.29 25.06 -8.23
C SER A 468 2.35 26.17 -8.18
N SER A 469 3.62 25.85 -7.87
CA SER A 469 4.75 26.80 -7.98
C SER A 469 5.55 26.67 -9.29
N LEU A 470 5.20 25.76 -10.20
CA LEU A 470 5.97 25.50 -11.42
C LEU A 470 5.82 26.67 -12.39
N THR A 471 6.90 27.46 -12.59
CA THR A 471 6.87 28.69 -13.40
C THR A 471 7.20 28.46 -14.87
N SER A 472 8.02 27.44 -15.16
CA SER A 472 8.46 27.06 -16.51
C SER A 472 8.93 25.60 -16.55
N VAL A 473 8.83 24.98 -17.73
CA VAL A 473 9.36 23.65 -18.05
C VAL A 473 10.24 23.82 -19.29
N THR A 474 11.45 23.27 -19.24
CA THR A 474 12.44 23.33 -20.33
C THR A 474 12.78 21.94 -20.83
N PHE A 475 13.37 21.86 -22.02
CA PHE A 475 13.80 20.61 -22.66
C PHE A 475 15.26 20.75 -23.07
N GLU A 476 16.06 19.72 -22.81
CA GLU A 476 17.50 19.71 -23.17
C GLU A 476 17.70 19.75 -24.70
N GLU A 477 18.78 20.39 -25.15
CA GLU A 477 19.09 20.55 -26.58
C GLU A 477 19.12 19.20 -27.32
N GLY A 478 18.43 19.13 -28.46
CA GLY A 478 18.36 17.91 -29.26
C GLY A 478 17.37 16.86 -28.74
N THR A 479 16.38 17.28 -27.93
CA THR A 479 15.30 16.40 -27.44
C THR A 479 14.61 15.58 -28.53
N GLN A 480 14.28 14.34 -28.18
CA GLN A 480 13.59 13.37 -29.05
C GLN A 480 12.09 13.23 -28.72
N LEU A 481 11.52 14.19 -27.98
CA LEU A 481 10.12 14.16 -27.53
C LEU A 481 9.13 14.17 -28.70
N LYS A 482 8.36 13.09 -28.87
CA LYS A 482 7.40 12.91 -29.97
C LYS A 482 5.99 13.38 -29.62
N SER A 483 5.58 13.24 -28.36
CA SER A 483 4.20 13.52 -27.94
C SER A 483 4.10 14.07 -26.52
N ILE A 484 3.11 14.95 -26.33
CA ILE A 484 2.65 15.43 -25.03
C ILE A 484 1.16 15.08 -24.96
N SER A 485 0.78 14.11 -24.12
CA SER A 485 -0.56 13.51 -24.15
C SER A 485 -1.10 13.09 -22.77
N GLY A 486 -2.25 12.41 -22.73
CA GLY A 486 -2.90 11.95 -21.50
C GLY A 486 -3.79 13.00 -20.81
N GLY A 487 -3.75 14.24 -21.27
CA GLY A 487 -4.82 15.22 -21.08
C GLY A 487 -4.95 15.88 -19.70
N THR A 488 -3.91 15.83 -18.87
CA THR A 488 -3.80 16.56 -17.58
C THR A 488 -2.37 17.00 -17.24
N VAL A 489 -1.43 17.02 -18.19
CA VAL A 489 0.04 17.04 -17.93
C VAL A 489 0.46 18.15 -16.96
N PHE A 490 -0.01 19.37 -17.18
CA PHE A 490 0.25 20.55 -16.35
C PHE A 490 -1.03 21.03 -15.63
N LYS A 491 -1.99 20.12 -15.37
CA LYS A 491 -3.24 20.47 -14.70
C LYS A 491 -2.97 21.16 -13.36
N ASP A 492 -3.63 22.28 -13.10
CA ASP A 492 -3.49 23.09 -11.89
C ASP A 492 -2.05 23.60 -11.61
N CYS A 493 -1.18 23.67 -12.64
CA CYS A 493 0.09 24.43 -12.60
C CYS A 493 -0.19 25.94 -12.66
N THR A 494 -0.79 26.50 -11.60
CA THR A 494 -1.32 27.87 -11.61
C THR A 494 -0.25 28.96 -11.75
N ALA A 495 1.01 28.69 -11.39
CA ALA A 495 2.14 29.60 -11.60
C ALA A 495 2.84 29.47 -12.97
N LEU A 496 2.44 28.52 -13.84
CA LEU A 496 3.11 28.31 -15.11
C LEU A 496 2.91 29.52 -16.02
N THR A 497 4.00 30.23 -16.33
CA THR A 497 3.95 31.50 -17.08
C THR A 497 4.26 31.34 -18.57
N THR A 498 5.17 30.42 -18.90
CA THR A 498 5.63 30.18 -20.26
C THR A 498 5.97 28.71 -20.48
N ILE A 499 5.78 28.25 -21.72
CA ILE A 499 6.31 26.97 -22.21
C ILE A 499 6.69 27.11 -23.69
N GLU A 500 7.81 26.48 -24.05
CA GLU A 500 8.24 26.30 -25.43
C GLU A 500 8.09 24.82 -25.78
N ILE A 501 7.35 24.53 -26.85
CA ILE A 501 7.11 23.16 -27.32
C ILE A 501 8.22 22.77 -28.32
N PRO A 502 8.95 21.68 -28.07
CA PRO A 502 10.05 21.27 -28.94
C PRO A 502 9.63 20.96 -30.39
N ALA A 503 10.52 21.22 -31.34
CA ALA A 503 10.27 21.01 -32.76
C ALA A 503 10.05 19.53 -33.10
N SER A 504 10.52 18.62 -32.25
CA SER A 504 10.32 17.17 -32.36
C SER A 504 8.88 16.71 -32.12
N VAL A 505 8.05 17.51 -31.43
CA VAL A 505 6.69 17.10 -31.03
C VAL A 505 5.77 17.03 -32.24
N GLU A 506 5.18 15.85 -32.48
CA GLU A 506 4.25 15.57 -33.57
C GLU A 506 2.79 15.72 -33.13
N THR A 507 2.47 15.48 -31.84
CA THR A 507 1.09 15.50 -31.30
C THR A 507 0.95 16.17 -29.92
N ILE A 508 -0.14 16.92 -29.76
CA ILE A 508 -0.60 17.53 -28.50
C ILE A 508 -2.08 17.17 -28.30
N GLU A 509 -2.37 16.39 -27.26
CA GLU A 509 -3.72 15.82 -27.04
C GLU A 509 -4.27 15.97 -25.61
N GLY A 510 -5.53 16.45 -25.53
CA GLY A 510 -6.31 16.55 -24.30
C GLY A 510 -5.97 17.77 -23.43
N GLY A 511 -6.52 17.83 -22.21
CA GLY A 511 -6.46 18.99 -21.30
C GLY A 511 -5.11 19.26 -20.63
N ILE A 512 -4.06 19.41 -21.43
CA ILE A 512 -2.67 19.55 -21.02
C ILE A 512 -2.46 20.73 -20.08
N PHE A 513 -3.05 21.91 -20.36
CA PHE A 513 -2.88 23.15 -19.60
C PHE A 513 -4.12 23.53 -18.77
N TYR A 514 -4.89 22.55 -18.30
CA TYR A 514 -6.07 22.80 -17.45
C TYR A 514 -5.70 23.67 -16.23
N ASN A 515 -6.34 24.83 -16.08
CA ASN A 515 -6.13 25.80 -15.01
C ASN A 515 -4.69 26.30 -14.85
N CYS A 516 -3.92 26.35 -15.95
CA CYS A 516 -2.68 27.13 -16.03
C CYS A 516 -3.01 28.64 -16.12
N SER A 517 -3.58 29.19 -15.05
CA SER A 517 -4.21 30.52 -15.08
C SER A 517 -3.24 31.69 -15.28
N SER A 518 -1.95 31.51 -14.96
CA SER A 518 -0.86 32.49 -15.21
C SER A 518 -0.16 32.32 -16.57
N LEU A 519 -0.59 31.38 -17.42
CA LEU A 519 0.08 31.09 -18.70
C LEU A 519 -0.10 32.26 -19.66
N THR A 520 1.00 32.95 -20.00
CA THR A 520 1.00 34.15 -20.85
C THR A 520 1.67 33.92 -22.21
N ASN A 521 2.54 32.90 -22.33
CA ASN A 521 3.31 32.66 -23.54
C ASN A 521 3.42 31.16 -23.83
N VAL A 522 2.92 30.75 -25.00
CA VAL A 522 3.08 29.39 -25.53
C VAL A 522 3.77 29.53 -26.88
N THR A 523 4.99 29.03 -26.97
CA THR A 523 5.81 29.06 -28.20
C THR A 523 6.06 27.65 -28.71
N PHE A 524 6.50 27.56 -29.95
CA PHE A 524 6.90 26.33 -30.62
C PHE A 524 8.26 26.60 -31.26
N GLU A 525 9.21 25.69 -31.12
CA GLU A 525 10.54 25.83 -31.73
C GLU A 525 10.46 25.89 -33.28
N GLU A 526 11.45 26.54 -33.89
CA GLU A 526 11.56 26.65 -35.34
C GLU A 526 11.65 25.27 -36.00
N GLY A 527 10.88 25.05 -37.07
CA GLY A 527 10.83 23.76 -37.77
C GLY A 527 9.95 22.71 -37.09
N SER A 528 8.99 23.14 -36.26
CA SER A 528 7.99 22.27 -35.62
C SER A 528 7.39 21.20 -36.54
N LYS A 529 7.21 19.99 -36.00
CA LYS A 529 6.59 18.84 -36.65
C LYS A 529 5.13 18.61 -36.23
N LEU A 530 4.57 19.50 -35.40
CA LEU A 530 3.24 19.33 -34.82
C LEU A 530 2.18 19.26 -35.92
N GLN A 531 1.52 18.11 -36.06
CA GLN A 531 0.47 17.88 -37.07
C GLN A 531 -0.93 18.15 -36.50
N TYR A 532 -1.15 17.79 -35.23
CA TYR A 532 -2.49 17.71 -34.63
C TYR A 532 -2.56 18.46 -33.30
N ILE A 533 -3.53 19.39 -33.22
CA ILE A 533 -3.93 20.07 -31.98
C ILE A 533 -5.37 19.64 -31.68
N THR A 534 -5.55 18.66 -30.78
CA THR A 534 -6.89 18.10 -30.52
C THR A 534 -7.27 18.02 -29.04
N GLY A 535 -8.46 18.55 -28.72
CA GLY A 535 -9.08 18.34 -27.42
C GLY A 535 -9.55 16.89 -27.23
N ARG A 536 -9.71 16.46 -25.97
CA ARG A 536 -10.22 15.12 -25.69
C ARG A 536 -11.73 15.06 -25.96
N SER A 537 -12.08 14.66 -27.17
CA SER A 537 -13.44 14.39 -27.63
C SER A 537 -14.00 13.14 -26.93
N GLY A 538 -14.73 13.33 -25.82
CA GLY A 538 -15.29 12.24 -25.02
C GLY A 538 -16.53 11.60 -25.66
N ASN A 539 -16.49 10.29 -25.93
CA ASN A 539 -17.65 9.48 -26.31
C ASN A 539 -18.20 8.67 -25.10
N SER A 540 -18.03 9.22 -23.90
CA SER A 540 -18.42 8.63 -22.61
C SER A 540 -18.44 9.73 -21.54
N VAL A 541 -19.15 9.47 -20.43
CA VAL A 541 -19.53 10.26 -19.24
C VAL A 541 -18.57 11.37 -18.72
N VAL A 542 -17.30 11.39 -19.14
CA VAL A 542 -16.31 12.42 -18.77
C VAL A 542 -16.46 13.64 -19.67
N ARG A 543 -16.42 14.86 -19.10
CA ARG A 543 -16.48 16.11 -19.87
C ARG A 543 -15.33 16.19 -20.90
N PRO A 544 -15.54 16.84 -22.06
CA PRO A 544 -14.45 17.20 -22.96
C PRO A 544 -13.49 18.17 -22.27
N ASN A 545 -12.20 17.80 -22.17
CA ASN A 545 -11.16 18.69 -21.65
C ASN A 545 -10.50 19.42 -22.84
N ALA A 546 -10.49 20.75 -22.79
CA ALA A 546 -9.81 21.59 -23.79
C ALA A 546 -8.31 21.68 -23.49
N ILE A 547 -7.45 21.71 -24.52
CA ILE A 547 -5.98 21.81 -24.35
C ILE A 547 -5.60 22.98 -23.44
N PHE A 548 -6.20 24.14 -23.70
CA PHE A 548 -6.12 25.35 -22.88
C PHE A 548 -7.48 25.56 -22.22
N GLU A 549 -7.67 25.00 -21.02
CA GLU A 549 -8.87 25.20 -20.22
C GLU A 549 -8.54 26.12 -19.03
N ASN A 550 -9.29 27.21 -18.83
CA ASN A 550 -9.04 28.22 -17.80
C ASN A 550 -7.63 28.87 -17.85
N CYS A 551 -7.00 28.90 -19.03
CA CYS A 551 -5.76 29.66 -19.28
C CYS A 551 -6.07 31.16 -19.40
N THR A 552 -6.56 31.77 -18.32
CA THR A 552 -7.17 33.10 -18.34
C THR A 552 -6.20 34.25 -18.65
N ALA A 553 -4.89 34.06 -18.49
CA ALA A 553 -3.88 35.06 -18.80
C ALA A 553 -3.34 35.00 -20.24
N LEU A 554 -3.65 33.97 -21.03
CA LEU A 554 -3.07 33.75 -22.36
C LEU A 554 -3.60 34.80 -23.36
N PRO A 555 -2.77 35.74 -23.86
CA PRO A 555 -3.26 36.86 -24.67
C PRO A 555 -3.21 36.55 -26.17
N ASN A 556 -2.25 35.76 -26.62
CA ASN A 556 -1.98 35.46 -28.01
C ASN A 556 -1.48 34.03 -28.15
N ILE A 557 -1.71 33.40 -29.30
CA ILE A 557 -1.02 32.16 -29.69
C ILE A 557 -0.74 32.17 -31.20
N LYS A 558 0.43 31.66 -31.59
CA LYS A 558 0.85 31.49 -32.98
C LYS A 558 0.92 30.00 -33.29
N ILE A 559 0.08 29.51 -34.19
CA ILE A 559 -0.02 28.09 -34.55
C ILE A 559 1.01 27.76 -35.64
N PRO A 560 1.87 26.73 -35.44
CA PRO A 560 2.94 26.38 -36.38
C PRO A 560 2.45 26.04 -37.79
N ALA A 561 3.29 26.30 -38.80
CA ALA A 561 2.95 26.01 -40.20
C ALA A 561 2.71 24.51 -40.47
N SER A 562 3.23 23.63 -39.61
CA SER A 562 3.09 22.18 -39.70
C SER A 562 1.70 21.64 -39.38
N VAL A 563 0.87 22.40 -38.66
CA VAL A 563 -0.41 21.90 -38.13
C VAL A 563 -1.40 21.68 -39.26
N GLU A 564 -1.86 20.44 -39.43
CA GLU A 564 -2.80 20.01 -40.46
C GLU A 564 -4.25 20.04 -39.97
N THR A 565 -4.50 19.85 -38.67
CA THR A 565 -5.86 19.84 -38.10
C THR A 565 -5.92 20.41 -36.68
N ILE A 566 -6.91 21.28 -36.46
CA ILE A 566 -7.33 21.76 -35.14
C ILE A 566 -8.71 21.17 -34.84
N LYS A 567 -8.82 20.36 -33.78
CA LYS A 567 -10.07 19.69 -33.38
C LYS A 567 -10.55 20.06 -31.98
N GLY A 568 -11.73 20.66 -31.91
CA GLY A 568 -12.33 21.19 -30.69
C GLY A 568 -12.76 20.14 -29.66
N PRO A 569 -12.69 20.46 -28.35
CA PRO A 569 -12.40 21.80 -27.81
C PRO A 569 -10.90 22.07 -27.64
N VAL A 570 -10.42 23.27 -27.97
CA VAL A 570 -8.99 23.62 -27.83
C VAL A 570 -8.77 24.73 -26.80
N PHE A 571 -9.55 25.80 -26.87
CA PHE A 571 -9.52 26.92 -25.93
C PHE A 571 -10.88 27.01 -25.21
N TYR A 572 -10.88 26.84 -23.89
CA TYR A 572 -12.07 26.98 -23.06
C TYR A 572 -11.80 27.96 -21.91
N ASN A 573 -12.62 29.01 -21.79
CA ASN A 573 -12.46 30.08 -20.81
C ASN A 573 -11.06 30.74 -20.84
N CYS A 574 -10.48 30.87 -22.04
CA CYS A 574 -9.26 31.65 -22.29
C CYS A 574 -9.67 33.13 -22.45
N SER A 575 -10.10 33.75 -21.35
CA SER A 575 -10.82 35.02 -21.37
C SER A 575 -9.99 36.22 -21.84
N SER A 576 -8.66 36.16 -21.78
CA SER A 576 -7.73 37.18 -22.31
C SER A 576 -7.25 36.92 -23.75
N LEU A 577 -7.62 35.80 -24.38
CA LEU A 577 -7.14 35.44 -25.71
C LEU A 577 -7.68 36.40 -26.76
N MET A 578 -6.83 37.34 -27.20
CA MET A 578 -7.18 38.39 -28.17
C MET A 578 -6.90 37.96 -29.61
N ASN A 579 -5.78 37.27 -29.85
CA ASN A 579 -5.31 36.94 -31.19
C ASN A 579 -4.90 35.46 -31.29
N VAL A 580 -5.34 34.83 -32.38
CA VAL A 580 -4.88 33.51 -32.83
C VAL A 580 -4.33 33.72 -34.23
N THR A 581 -3.04 33.48 -34.41
CA THR A 581 -2.34 33.67 -35.69
C THR A 581 -1.75 32.36 -36.17
N PHE A 582 -1.45 32.29 -37.46
CA PHE A 582 -0.84 31.12 -38.10
C PHE A 582 0.51 31.52 -38.70
N GLU A 583 1.43 30.58 -38.82
CA GLU A 583 2.69 30.83 -39.51
C GLU A 583 2.54 30.86 -41.03
N GLU A 584 3.42 31.61 -41.69
CA GLU A 584 3.50 31.68 -43.16
C GLU A 584 3.70 30.27 -43.75
N GLY A 585 2.94 29.94 -44.79
CA GLY A 585 2.96 28.61 -45.40
C GLY A 585 2.21 27.53 -44.60
N SER A 586 1.24 27.93 -43.76
CA SER A 586 0.36 27.03 -43.01
C SER A 586 -0.20 25.88 -43.88
N LYS A 587 -0.18 24.67 -43.32
CA LYS A 587 -0.74 23.44 -43.91
C LYS A 587 -2.13 23.10 -43.37
N LEU A 588 -2.75 23.98 -42.60
CA LEU A 588 -3.99 23.70 -41.89
C LEU A 588 -5.12 23.36 -42.86
N GLU A 589 -5.55 22.10 -42.88
CA GLU A 589 -6.61 21.63 -43.78
C GLU A 589 -8.00 21.72 -43.13
N SER A 590 -8.07 21.57 -41.79
CA SER A 590 -9.34 21.54 -41.07
C SER A 590 -9.33 22.25 -39.73
N ILE A 591 -10.36 23.07 -39.51
CA ILE A 591 -10.77 23.57 -38.19
C ILE A 591 -12.18 23.05 -37.93
N SER A 592 -12.35 22.16 -36.95
CA SER A 592 -13.68 21.64 -36.61
C SER A 592 -13.81 21.15 -35.17
N GLY A 593 -15.04 20.90 -34.68
CA GLY A 593 -15.24 20.42 -33.31
C GLY A 593 -16.61 19.83 -33.02
N ILE A 594 -16.62 18.76 -32.22
CA ILE A 594 -17.87 18.26 -31.57
C ILE A 594 -18.26 19.17 -30.38
N SER A 595 -17.26 19.87 -29.85
CA SER A 595 -17.40 20.98 -28.90
C SER A 595 -16.60 22.15 -29.46
N ALA A 596 -17.06 23.37 -29.20
CA ALA A 596 -16.45 24.60 -29.71
C ALA A 596 -14.93 24.63 -29.54
N VAL A 597 -14.22 24.82 -30.65
CA VAL A 597 -12.75 25.01 -30.69
C VAL A 597 -12.35 26.18 -29.77
N PHE A 598 -13.08 27.29 -29.86
CA PHE A 598 -12.99 28.47 -29.02
C PHE A 598 -14.29 28.64 -28.24
N LYS A 599 -14.23 28.42 -26.93
CA LYS A 599 -15.39 28.50 -26.05
C LYS A 599 -15.10 29.46 -24.90
N ASP A 600 -16.02 30.39 -24.65
CA ASP A 600 -15.88 31.45 -23.65
C ASP A 600 -14.58 32.27 -23.80
N CYS A 601 -14.07 32.39 -25.03
CA CYS A 601 -12.90 33.20 -25.39
C CYS A 601 -13.35 34.66 -25.62
N THR A 602 -13.69 35.35 -24.52
CA THR A 602 -14.43 36.63 -24.57
C THR A 602 -13.64 37.82 -25.10
N ALA A 603 -12.31 37.78 -25.11
CA ALA A 603 -11.46 38.85 -25.66
C ALA A 603 -11.08 38.66 -27.14
N LEU A 604 -11.42 37.53 -27.78
CA LEU A 604 -11.03 37.24 -29.16
C LEU A 604 -11.75 38.22 -30.09
N VAL A 605 -11.00 39.09 -30.78
CA VAL A 605 -11.57 40.17 -31.61
C VAL A 605 -11.72 39.72 -33.07
N SER A 606 -10.70 39.07 -33.61
CA SER A 606 -10.67 38.65 -35.01
C SER A 606 -9.77 37.45 -35.19
N ILE A 607 -10.04 36.67 -36.22
CA ILE A 607 -9.18 35.56 -36.66
C ILE A 607 -9.19 35.50 -38.19
N GLU A 608 -7.99 35.38 -38.74
CA GLU A 608 -7.74 35.16 -40.17
C GLU A 608 -7.44 33.67 -40.37
N ILE A 609 -8.22 33.03 -41.23
CA ILE A 609 -8.18 31.59 -41.46
C ILE A 609 -7.30 31.30 -42.70
N PRO A 610 -6.27 30.44 -42.60
CA PRO A 610 -5.31 30.22 -43.69
C PRO A 610 -5.93 29.69 -44.99
N ALA A 611 -5.32 30.06 -46.12
CA ALA A 611 -5.78 29.67 -47.46
C ALA A 611 -5.75 28.15 -47.72
N SER A 612 -5.02 27.41 -46.89
CA SER A 612 -4.95 25.94 -46.90
C SER A 612 -6.23 25.26 -46.42
N VAL A 613 -7.13 25.96 -45.72
CA VAL A 613 -8.29 25.34 -45.06
C VAL A 613 -9.33 24.86 -46.08
N LYS A 614 -9.55 23.55 -46.09
CA LYS A 614 -10.50 22.83 -46.96
C LYS A 614 -11.83 22.55 -46.28
N THR A 615 -11.82 22.48 -44.94
CA THR A 615 -13.00 22.15 -44.11
C THR A 615 -13.05 23.05 -42.88
N PHE A 616 -14.16 23.79 -42.73
CA PHE A 616 -14.42 24.68 -41.61
C PHE A 616 -15.84 24.42 -41.11
N GLY A 617 -16.00 23.87 -39.91
CA GLY A 617 -17.32 23.36 -39.51
C GLY A 617 -17.45 22.68 -38.15
N GLY A 618 -18.65 22.21 -37.83
CA GLY A 618 -19.04 21.82 -36.47
C GLY A 618 -19.08 23.04 -35.53
N SER A 619 -19.04 22.83 -34.22
CA SER A 619 -18.98 23.97 -33.31
C SER A 619 -17.56 24.54 -33.27
N VAL A 620 -17.39 25.81 -33.65
CA VAL A 620 -16.08 26.49 -33.69
C VAL A 620 -16.01 27.60 -32.64
N PHE A 621 -16.93 28.55 -32.64
CA PHE A 621 -16.99 29.69 -31.72
C PHE A 621 -18.24 29.64 -30.86
N TYR A 622 -18.07 29.56 -29.54
CA TYR A 622 -19.15 29.61 -28.57
C TYR A 622 -18.87 30.70 -27.53
N ASN A 623 -19.79 31.64 -27.36
CA ASN A 623 -19.70 32.77 -26.43
C ASN A 623 -18.41 33.61 -26.58
N CYS A 624 -17.90 33.71 -27.80
CA CYS A 624 -16.80 34.63 -28.15
C CYS A 624 -17.40 36.02 -28.35
N SER A 625 -17.76 36.68 -27.25
CA SER A 625 -18.65 37.85 -27.26
C SER A 625 -18.07 39.10 -27.93
N SER A 626 -16.74 39.24 -28.00
CA SER A 626 -16.02 40.34 -28.68
C SER A 626 -15.60 40.03 -30.12
N LEU A 627 -15.84 38.81 -30.61
CA LEU A 627 -15.46 38.40 -31.96
C LEU A 627 -16.21 39.28 -32.96
N ALA A 628 -15.51 40.13 -33.70
CA ALA A 628 -16.05 41.14 -34.61
C ALA A 628 -15.96 40.71 -36.08
N SER A 629 -14.93 39.94 -36.45
CA SER A 629 -14.73 39.42 -37.80
C SER A 629 -14.11 38.02 -37.82
N VAL A 630 -14.55 37.20 -38.78
CA VAL A 630 -13.81 36.01 -39.25
C VAL A 630 -13.60 36.17 -40.75
N ILE A 631 -12.32 36.14 -41.14
CA ILE A 631 -11.82 36.42 -42.49
C ILE A 631 -11.06 35.19 -42.97
N PHE A 632 -11.09 34.91 -44.26
CA PHE A 632 -10.30 33.84 -44.88
C PHE A 632 -9.22 34.47 -45.75
N GLU A 633 -7.99 33.93 -45.73
CA GLU A 633 -6.91 34.43 -46.59
C GLU A 633 -7.31 34.34 -48.08
N ASN A 634 -6.84 35.30 -48.88
CA ASN A 634 -7.12 35.34 -50.30
C ASN A 634 -6.61 34.06 -51.01
N GLY A 635 -7.47 33.45 -51.82
CA GLY A 635 -7.19 32.19 -52.52
C GLY A 635 -7.65 30.93 -51.78
N THR A 636 -8.22 31.04 -50.58
CA THR A 636 -8.82 29.92 -49.82
C THR A 636 -9.70 29.01 -50.71
N GLN A 637 -9.46 27.69 -50.66
CA GLN A 637 -10.20 26.66 -51.41
C GLN A 637 -11.14 25.84 -50.52
N LEU A 638 -11.88 26.53 -49.65
CA LEU A 638 -12.89 25.95 -48.76
C LEU A 638 -14.08 25.44 -49.59
N LYS A 639 -14.34 24.13 -49.56
CA LYS A 639 -15.42 23.52 -50.36
C LYS A 639 -16.81 23.71 -49.73
N SER A 640 -16.89 23.59 -48.40
CA SER A 640 -18.15 23.62 -47.67
C SER A 640 -17.98 24.12 -46.25
N ILE A 641 -18.97 24.87 -45.78
CA ILE A 641 -19.11 25.27 -44.37
C ILE A 641 -20.22 24.42 -43.77
N THR A 642 -19.85 23.43 -42.96
CA THR A 642 -20.76 22.37 -42.49
C THR A 642 -20.96 22.39 -40.98
N ASN A 643 -22.12 21.94 -40.53
CA ASN A 643 -22.39 21.61 -39.13
C ASN A 643 -22.84 20.16 -39.08
N ASP A 644 -21.87 19.26 -38.97
CA ASP A 644 -22.06 17.82 -39.15
C ASP A 644 -22.59 17.10 -37.89
N TYR A 645 -23.10 17.82 -36.89
CA TYR A 645 -23.46 17.27 -35.57
C TYR A 645 -24.91 17.51 -35.15
N LEU A 646 -25.49 16.50 -34.49
CA LEU A 646 -26.92 16.41 -34.15
C LEU A 646 -27.35 17.24 -32.92
N ASP A 647 -26.41 17.79 -32.14
CA ASP A 647 -26.65 18.41 -30.82
C ASP A 647 -26.81 19.95 -30.86
N GLY A 648 -27.33 20.52 -31.96
CA GLY A 648 -27.80 21.91 -32.02
C GLY A 648 -26.75 23.00 -31.71
N CYS A 649 -25.47 22.69 -31.91
CA CYS A 649 -24.37 23.61 -31.64
C CYS A 649 -23.92 24.29 -32.93
N ALA A 650 -24.27 25.56 -33.08
CA ALA A 650 -23.85 26.37 -34.23
C ALA A 650 -22.33 26.58 -34.34
N ILE A 651 -21.87 26.91 -35.54
CA ILE A 651 -20.49 27.36 -35.81
C ILE A 651 -20.19 28.63 -35.00
N PHE A 652 -21.13 29.57 -34.98
CA PHE A 652 -21.13 30.81 -34.20
C PHE A 652 -22.31 30.83 -33.25
N ASN A 653 -22.07 30.54 -31.97
CA ASN A 653 -23.08 30.57 -30.92
C ASN A 653 -22.79 31.73 -29.94
N ASN A 654 -23.76 32.62 -29.71
CA ASN A 654 -23.64 33.76 -28.79
C ASN A 654 -22.45 34.71 -29.08
N CYS A 655 -22.02 34.82 -30.34
CA CYS A 655 -20.93 35.70 -30.78
C CYS A 655 -21.47 37.11 -31.07
N THR A 656 -21.86 37.84 -30.03
CA THR A 656 -22.72 39.04 -30.16
C THR A 656 -22.09 40.26 -30.85
N ALA A 657 -20.76 40.35 -30.96
CA ALA A 657 -20.09 41.47 -31.62
C ALA A 657 -19.82 41.22 -33.12
N LEU A 658 -20.07 40.02 -33.64
CA LEU A 658 -19.64 39.64 -34.98
C LEU A 658 -20.44 40.45 -36.02
N THR A 659 -19.73 41.23 -36.84
CA THR A 659 -20.33 42.12 -37.85
C THR A 659 -19.89 41.79 -39.26
N ILE A 660 -18.80 41.03 -39.42
CA ILE A 660 -18.24 40.64 -40.71
C ILE A 660 -18.00 39.13 -40.71
N PHE A 661 -18.62 38.42 -41.63
CA PHE A 661 -18.26 37.03 -41.96
C PHE A 661 -18.01 36.92 -43.46
N GLU A 662 -16.80 36.52 -43.84
CA GLU A 662 -16.46 36.26 -45.24
C GLU A 662 -16.72 34.80 -45.63
N ILE A 663 -17.27 34.58 -46.82
CA ILE A 663 -17.46 33.26 -47.42
C ILE A 663 -16.60 33.20 -48.70
N PRO A 664 -15.57 32.34 -48.74
CA PRO A 664 -14.68 32.20 -49.90
C PRO A 664 -15.40 31.85 -51.20
N ALA A 665 -14.81 32.25 -52.32
CA ALA A 665 -15.41 32.08 -53.65
C ALA A 665 -15.60 30.60 -54.08
N SER A 666 -14.90 29.67 -53.43
CA SER A 666 -14.93 28.22 -53.67
C SER A 666 -16.06 27.47 -52.95
N VAL A 667 -16.81 28.13 -52.05
CA VAL A 667 -17.80 27.43 -51.21
C VAL A 667 -19.00 27.01 -52.04
N GLU A 668 -19.25 25.70 -52.12
CA GLU A 668 -20.37 25.11 -52.86
C GLU A 668 -21.59 24.84 -51.95
N LEU A 669 -21.35 24.54 -50.67
CA LEU A 669 -22.36 24.08 -49.72
C LEU A 669 -22.24 24.77 -48.36
N ILE A 670 -23.41 25.20 -47.83
CA ILE A 670 -23.61 25.76 -46.50
C ILE A 670 -24.78 25.01 -45.83
N THR A 671 -24.50 24.31 -44.73
CA THR A 671 -25.54 23.55 -44.01
C THR A 671 -26.23 24.38 -42.91
N ASN A 672 -27.15 23.75 -42.19
CA ASN A 672 -27.97 24.38 -41.15
C ASN A 672 -27.17 24.95 -39.97
N GLU A 673 -27.76 25.97 -39.32
CA GLU A 673 -27.34 26.50 -38.02
C GLU A 673 -25.88 27.01 -37.95
N ILE A 674 -25.44 27.81 -38.94
CA ILE A 674 -24.16 28.54 -38.82
C ILE A 674 -24.19 29.54 -37.65
N PHE A 675 -25.30 30.27 -37.46
CA PHE A 675 -25.42 31.33 -36.45
C PHE A 675 -26.55 31.04 -35.46
N TYR A 676 -26.28 31.21 -34.17
CA TYR A 676 -27.27 31.04 -33.09
C TYR A 676 -27.14 32.10 -31.99
N ASN A 677 -28.28 32.57 -31.48
CA ASN A 677 -28.43 33.58 -30.43
C ASN A 677 -27.64 34.88 -30.70
N TYR A 678 -28.07 35.60 -31.73
CA TYR A 678 -27.42 36.81 -32.23
C TYR A 678 -28.22 38.08 -31.89
N LYS A 679 -27.55 39.23 -31.74
CA LYS A 679 -28.18 40.50 -31.32
C LYS A 679 -27.86 41.72 -32.19
N THR A 680 -26.88 41.63 -33.08
CA THR A 680 -26.40 42.70 -33.93
C THR A 680 -26.73 42.43 -35.40
N HIS A 681 -26.67 43.46 -36.23
CA HIS A 681 -26.77 43.32 -37.67
C HIS A 681 -25.44 42.80 -38.22
N LEU A 682 -25.46 41.61 -38.82
CA LEU A 682 -24.28 40.96 -39.42
C LEU A 682 -24.29 41.19 -40.95
N SER A 683 -23.15 41.64 -41.46
CA SER A 683 -22.82 41.71 -42.88
C SER A 683 -22.08 40.43 -43.29
N ILE A 684 -22.65 39.70 -44.24
CA ILE A 684 -22.01 38.51 -44.82
C ILE A 684 -21.45 38.89 -46.19
N TYR A 685 -20.14 38.73 -46.39
CA TYR A 685 -19.46 38.99 -47.65
C TYR A 685 -19.21 37.67 -48.37
N CYS A 686 -20.03 37.35 -49.36
CA CYS A 686 -19.95 36.08 -50.08
C CYS A 686 -19.32 36.25 -51.45
N MET A 687 -18.07 35.83 -51.59
CA MET A 687 -17.27 36.00 -52.80
C MET A 687 -17.62 34.98 -53.92
N ALA A 688 -18.48 34.00 -53.62
CA ALA A 688 -18.85 32.94 -54.57
C ALA A 688 -19.70 33.49 -55.72
N THR A 689 -19.28 33.24 -56.96
CA THR A 689 -19.94 33.77 -58.16
C THR A 689 -21.27 33.09 -58.47
N ASN A 690 -21.44 31.84 -58.02
CA ASN A 690 -22.71 31.13 -57.98
C ASN A 690 -23.19 31.04 -56.52
N PRO A 691 -24.49 31.21 -56.22
CA PRO A 691 -24.99 31.08 -54.85
C PRO A 691 -24.77 29.67 -54.29
N PRO A 692 -24.09 29.50 -53.14
CA PRO A 692 -23.91 28.21 -52.51
C PRO A 692 -25.24 27.55 -52.16
N MET A 693 -25.29 26.22 -52.16
CA MET A 693 -26.45 25.49 -51.64
C MET A 693 -26.64 25.78 -50.15
N ILE A 694 -27.90 26.00 -49.75
CA ILE A 694 -28.27 26.46 -48.42
C ILE A 694 -29.55 25.76 -47.95
N ASP A 695 -29.51 25.19 -46.74
CA ASP A 695 -30.63 24.42 -46.19
C ASP A 695 -31.50 25.25 -45.23
N HIS A 696 -30.91 26.01 -44.28
CA HIS A 696 -31.65 26.89 -43.37
C HIS A 696 -30.74 27.95 -42.70
N LEU A 697 -31.16 29.22 -42.69
CA LEU A 697 -30.61 30.26 -41.82
C LEU A 697 -31.72 30.99 -41.05
N SER A 698 -31.39 31.41 -39.82
CA SER A 698 -32.37 31.75 -38.78
C SER A 698 -32.29 33.20 -38.30
N CYS A 699 -32.03 34.17 -39.20
CA CYS A 699 -31.87 35.60 -38.85
C CYS A 699 -32.05 36.53 -40.06
N HIS A 700 -32.12 37.85 -39.82
CA HIS A 700 -32.10 38.89 -40.86
C HIS A 700 -30.70 39.51 -41.00
N PHE A 701 -30.08 39.35 -42.17
CA PHE A 701 -28.71 39.81 -42.45
C PHE A 701 -28.64 40.65 -43.72
N THR A 702 -27.57 41.44 -43.89
CA THR A 702 -27.20 42.01 -45.20
C THR A 702 -26.18 41.10 -45.88
N LEU A 703 -26.47 40.70 -47.11
CA LEU A 703 -25.59 39.89 -47.95
C LEU A 703 -24.92 40.76 -49.01
N TYR A 704 -23.60 40.86 -48.96
CA TYR A 704 -22.77 41.49 -49.98
C TYR A 704 -22.23 40.41 -50.92
N VAL A 705 -22.46 40.55 -52.22
CA VAL A 705 -22.05 39.58 -53.27
C VAL A 705 -21.44 40.29 -54.49
N PRO A 706 -20.57 39.65 -55.29
CA PRO A 706 -20.07 40.21 -56.54
C PRO A 706 -21.19 40.78 -57.41
N ALA A 707 -21.01 42.01 -57.93
CA ALA A 707 -22.06 42.71 -58.69
C ALA A 707 -22.62 41.91 -59.88
N LEU A 708 -21.78 41.10 -60.54
CA LEU A 708 -22.16 40.19 -61.64
C LEU A 708 -23.08 39.04 -61.20
N SER A 709 -23.06 38.69 -59.91
CA SER A 709 -23.79 37.57 -59.32
C SER A 709 -25.07 37.99 -58.59
N LEU A 710 -25.28 39.29 -58.38
CA LEU A 710 -26.39 39.87 -57.62
C LEU A 710 -27.77 39.29 -58.01
N GLU A 711 -28.01 39.13 -59.31
CA GLU A 711 -29.28 38.60 -59.82
C GLU A 711 -29.41 37.08 -59.60
N ALA A 712 -28.31 36.32 -59.61
CA ALA A 712 -28.32 34.91 -59.27
C ALA A 712 -28.68 34.71 -57.79
N TYR A 713 -28.11 35.52 -56.88
CA TYR A 713 -28.44 35.46 -55.46
C TYR A 713 -29.89 35.82 -55.17
N LYS A 714 -30.44 36.89 -55.78
CA LYS A 714 -31.85 37.27 -55.65
C LYS A 714 -32.82 36.17 -56.10
N ASN A 715 -32.47 35.41 -57.13
CA ASN A 715 -33.28 34.31 -57.65
C ASN A 715 -32.97 32.94 -56.99
N SER A 716 -32.09 32.90 -55.99
CA SER A 716 -31.72 31.69 -55.25
C SER A 716 -32.46 31.59 -53.90
N ARG A 717 -32.23 30.50 -53.14
CA ARG A 717 -32.75 30.38 -51.77
C ARG A 717 -32.27 31.50 -50.82
N TRP A 718 -31.19 32.19 -51.14
CA TRP A 718 -30.66 33.29 -50.32
C TRP A 718 -31.65 34.47 -50.21
N SER A 719 -32.56 34.69 -51.16
CA SER A 719 -33.54 35.79 -51.01
C SER A 719 -34.62 35.57 -49.95
N TYR A 720 -34.79 34.34 -49.42
CA TYR A 720 -35.75 34.06 -48.35
C TYR A 720 -35.25 34.38 -46.94
N TYR A 721 -33.92 34.52 -46.75
CA TYR A 721 -33.29 34.58 -45.43
C TYR A 721 -32.58 35.90 -45.11
N TYR A 722 -32.62 36.90 -46.00
CA TYR A 722 -31.78 38.12 -45.90
C TYR A 722 -32.61 39.40 -46.03
N SER A 723 -32.25 40.46 -45.29
CA SER A 723 -32.97 41.75 -45.29
C SER A 723 -32.63 42.62 -46.50
N SER A 724 -31.39 42.54 -46.99
CA SER A 724 -30.97 43.08 -48.28
C SER A 724 -29.87 42.21 -48.89
N ILE A 725 -29.82 42.20 -50.22
CA ILE A 725 -28.72 41.63 -51.00
C ILE A 725 -28.17 42.78 -51.85
N GLU A 726 -26.92 43.12 -51.60
CA GLU A 726 -26.24 44.30 -52.12
C GLU A 726 -24.99 43.88 -52.90
N PRO A 727 -24.60 44.63 -53.96
CA PRO A 727 -23.36 44.37 -54.66
C PRO A 727 -22.15 44.79 -53.80
N ILE A 728 -21.09 44.01 -53.84
CA ILE A 728 -19.72 44.47 -53.53
C ILE A 728 -19.27 45.33 -54.73
N GLU A 729 -18.71 46.52 -54.47
CA GLU A 729 -18.05 47.38 -55.47
C GLU A 729 -16.67 46.84 -55.90
#